data_AF-A0A1Y4NBP5-F1
#
_entry.id   AF-A0A1Y4NBP5-F1
#
_cell.length_a   1.000
_cell.length_b   1.000
_cell.length_c   1.000
_cell.angle_alpha   90.00
_cell.angle_beta   90.00
_cell.angle_gamma   90.00
#
_symmetry.space_group_name_H-M   'P 1'
#
loop_
_entity.id
_entity.type
_entity.pdbx_description
1 polymer ?
#
loop_
_entity_poly.entity_id
_entity_poly.type
_entity_poly.pdbx_seq_one_letter_code
_entity_poly.pdbx_strand_id
1 'polypeptide(L)'
;MLKSKNKLLHKALAFVLTFSLLATLISFNFTVSAAGGNYGGGNGTANDPYIIDDVTDLNTFASLVNSGTTNACAKLSDSFNVGAISDWTPIGNADHKFTGVFDGNNKTITFNGSITDGDYVGLFGINEGTIKNVKIVGTISTNTELAFVGGVAGLNRGTITNCTNSAEISATGANSYAGGIAGVMQNGTIDSCKNTGAITVTVPNNSSSDVTNHEASAGGIVAFNYNGTVKKCENTANATITNNETYGYTGGIVGNNDGTINNCLNGGIVSNTNEDAANYAGGIAGNLFTNKDTGSTATISNCLNTNASGEVVGTNGTDSNAGTVTNSYYLSTVAGENNGATSVTNDQLKSGEVTYKLNGNTAANPVWGQTISDSNTLPTIGATDDTTVYPTTEGNGYTNEKPESCSDGHTYKNGICTKCYDVAAKVAGYSVTLDGTIGLNFYFDIKTNITNKATQISYQKDKISGTAKLTEASNQDGVTDGYTRYVATVPVDSDQMNIDVVTTLKYSDTIDDTVISKAYNVNKYLNTIYSDPTSVLTNDITKSNELKALSQTMSTYGYYANEYFGDYNKYEPSIKMNDLSVTAENLSTYKMSYQDTENPNYTLKHYATSFQHLQTIAGVFYVKAIDPQTTTLENVYMGYKIQSEGEYLAGDADSYSSTPVSIDKSNNYAFALTSQIPISKLSSAEFQVTFGNMTDNTYTPASNIKIYSPYCYIRQVLVKYGQDTTDYKLAQALYHYSEAAADYFPSQNS
;
A
#
# COMPACT_ATOMS: atom_id res chain seq x y z
N MET A 1 -48.57 54.00 28.08
CA MET A 1 -48.45 54.53 26.69
C MET A 1 -47.11 54.01 26.17
N LEU A 2 -46.93 53.26 25.10
CA LEU A 2 -47.72 52.97 23.90
C LEU A 2 -47.50 51.49 23.51
N LYS A 3 -48.55 50.89 22.94
CA LYS A 3 -48.58 49.58 22.29
C LYS A 3 -47.69 49.61 21.04
N SER A 4 -46.81 48.62 20.88
CA SER A 4 -46.33 48.20 19.55
C SER A 4 -46.02 46.70 19.54
N LYS A 5 -46.55 46.02 18.54
CA LYS A 5 -46.63 44.57 18.39
C LYS A 5 -45.36 44.05 17.71
N ASN A 6 -44.50 43.34 18.43
CA ASN A 6 -43.61 42.35 17.82
C ASN A 6 -43.18 41.27 18.82
N LYS A 7 -43.94 40.18 18.88
CA LYS A 7 -43.66 39.01 19.76
C LYS A 7 -42.52 38.11 19.25
N LEU A 8 -41.89 38.43 18.10
CA LEU A 8 -40.69 37.74 17.61
C LEU A 8 -39.39 38.26 18.22
N LEU A 9 -39.31 39.56 18.56
CA LEU A 9 -38.05 40.18 19.00
C LEU A 9 -37.67 39.84 20.45
N HIS A 10 -38.66 39.53 21.30
CA HIS A 10 -38.41 39.06 22.68
C HIS A 10 -38.13 37.54 22.78
N LYS A 11 -38.38 36.76 21.72
CA LYS A 11 -37.97 35.35 21.65
C LYS A 11 -36.56 35.18 21.07
N ALA A 12 -36.14 36.09 20.18
CA ALA A 12 -34.78 36.11 19.63
C ALA A 12 -33.72 36.57 20.66
N LEU A 13 -34.05 37.53 21.53
CA LEU A 13 -33.10 38.01 22.56
C LEU A 13 -32.92 37.04 23.74
N ALA A 14 -33.86 36.13 23.98
CA ALA A 14 -33.73 35.07 24.99
C ALA A 14 -32.98 33.82 24.48
N PHE A 15 -32.82 33.67 23.16
CA PHE A 15 -32.14 32.53 22.53
C PHE A 15 -30.63 32.76 22.34
N VAL A 16 -30.17 34.02 22.32
CA VAL A 16 -28.75 34.40 22.14
C VAL A 16 -28.01 34.57 23.47
N LEU A 17 -28.71 34.75 24.59
CA LEU A 17 -28.13 34.90 25.93
C LEU A 17 -28.01 33.60 26.73
N THR A 18 -28.57 32.47 26.26
CA THR A 18 -28.40 31.15 26.89
C THR A 18 -27.27 30.31 26.29
N PHE A 19 -26.66 30.73 25.17
CA PHE A 19 -25.57 29.99 24.51
C PHE A 19 -24.17 30.61 24.69
N SER A 20 -24.07 31.76 25.38
CA SER A 20 -22.81 32.49 25.58
C SER A 20 -22.22 32.37 27.00
N LEU A 21 -22.73 31.44 27.82
CA LEU A 21 -22.28 31.25 29.22
C LEU A 21 -22.02 29.79 29.61
N LEU A 22 -21.71 28.92 28.65
CA LEU A 22 -21.27 27.53 28.89
C LEU A 22 -19.98 27.17 28.13
N ALA A 23 -19.13 28.16 27.87
CA ALA A 23 -17.83 27.99 27.21
C ALA A 23 -16.68 28.52 28.09
N THR A 24 -16.61 28.07 29.34
CA THR A 24 -15.40 28.19 30.18
C THR A 24 -15.49 27.20 31.35
N LEU A 25 -14.51 26.29 31.41
CA LEU A 25 -14.21 25.32 32.47
C LEU A 25 -15.26 24.22 32.74
N ILE A 26 -15.05 23.03 32.17
CA ILE A 26 -14.39 21.89 32.82
C ILE A 26 -14.05 20.91 31.69
N SER A 27 -12.78 20.51 31.62
CA SER A 27 -12.31 19.31 30.93
C SER A 27 -12.98 18.08 31.56
N PHE A 28 -14.20 17.79 31.13
CA PHE A 28 -14.78 16.47 31.26
C PHE A 28 -14.37 15.69 30.01
N ASN A 29 -13.54 14.67 30.20
CA ASN A 29 -13.44 13.55 29.28
C ASN A 29 -14.87 13.03 29.06
N PHE A 30 -15.52 13.46 27.98
CA PHE A 30 -16.61 12.69 27.43
C PHE A 30 -15.97 11.46 26.79
N THR A 31 -15.84 10.39 27.57
CA THR A 31 -16.11 9.08 27.01
C THR A 31 -17.51 9.17 26.43
N VAL A 32 -17.61 9.34 25.11
CA VAL A 32 -18.81 8.96 24.40
C VAL A 32 -18.96 7.48 24.72
N SER A 33 -19.83 7.16 25.68
CA SER A 33 -20.47 5.86 25.69
C SER A 33 -21.23 5.85 24.37
N ALA A 34 -20.63 5.25 23.34
CA ALA A 34 -21.39 4.74 22.23
C ALA A 34 -22.57 3.97 22.84
N ALA A 35 -23.73 4.00 22.17
CA ALA A 35 -24.81 3.08 22.48
C ALA A 35 -24.30 1.66 22.20
N GLY A 36 -23.47 1.15 23.10
CA GLY A 36 -22.76 -0.10 22.99
C GLY A 36 -23.72 -1.20 23.33
N GLY A 37 -23.77 -2.22 22.48
CA GLY A 37 -24.28 -3.51 22.90
C GLY A 37 -23.63 -3.94 24.21
N ASN A 38 -24.30 -4.84 24.90
CA ASN A 38 -23.83 -5.39 26.16
C ASN A 38 -22.70 -6.41 25.89
N TYR A 39 -21.61 -5.97 25.27
CA TYR A 39 -20.43 -6.78 24.93
C TYR A 39 -19.80 -7.36 26.21
N GLY A 40 -19.05 -8.46 26.08
CA GLY A 40 -18.28 -9.06 27.19
C GLY A 40 -17.21 -8.15 27.81
N GLY A 41 -16.94 -6.99 27.20
CA GLY A 41 -16.02 -5.96 27.66
C GLY A 41 -15.43 -5.12 26.51
N GLY A 42 -14.56 -4.17 26.85
CA GLY A 42 -13.82 -3.33 25.90
C GLY A 42 -14.56 -2.08 25.42
N ASN A 43 -13.81 -1.13 24.86
CA ASN A 43 -14.32 0.13 24.32
C ASN A 43 -14.20 0.26 22.79
N GLY A 44 -13.77 -0.80 22.11
CA GLY A 44 -13.67 -0.85 20.65
C GLY A 44 -12.41 -0.22 20.07
N THR A 45 -11.42 0.11 20.89
CA THR A 45 -10.10 0.55 20.42
C THR A 45 -9.16 -0.65 20.22
N ALA A 46 -8.05 -0.47 19.52
CA ALA A 46 -7.09 -1.57 19.31
C ALA A 46 -6.47 -2.09 20.62
N ASN A 47 -6.27 -1.22 21.62
CA ASN A 47 -5.72 -1.59 22.92
C ASN A 47 -6.78 -2.19 23.85
N ASP A 48 -8.06 -1.94 23.58
CA ASP A 48 -9.19 -2.39 24.39
C ASP A 48 -10.39 -2.74 23.48
N PRO A 49 -10.27 -3.82 22.67
CA PRO A 49 -11.26 -4.18 21.65
C PRO A 49 -12.55 -4.68 22.29
N TYR A 50 -13.68 -4.52 21.60
CA TYR A 50 -14.93 -5.13 22.04
C TYR A 50 -14.78 -6.65 22.10
N ILE A 51 -15.19 -7.24 23.22
CA ILE A 51 -15.16 -8.68 23.42
C ILE A 51 -16.50 -9.25 22.94
N ILE A 52 -16.42 -10.12 21.93
CA ILE A 52 -17.58 -10.80 21.33
C ILE A 52 -17.62 -12.23 21.87
N ASP A 53 -18.64 -12.52 22.67
CA ASP A 53 -18.82 -13.82 23.34
C ASP A 53 -19.82 -14.71 22.60
N ASP A 54 -20.80 -14.11 21.91
CA ASP A 54 -21.88 -14.83 21.26
C ASP A 54 -22.40 -14.15 19.97
N VAL A 55 -23.47 -14.73 19.41
CA VAL A 55 -24.14 -14.20 18.20
C VAL A 55 -24.80 -12.84 18.42
N THR A 56 -25.26 -12.54 19.63
CA THR A 56 -25.91 -11.26 19.96
C THR A 56 -24.89 -10.14 19.93
N ASP A 57 -23.70 -10.36 20.51
CA ASP A 57 -22.58 -9.44 20.45
C ASP A 57 -22.12 -9.22 19.00
N LEU A 58 -22.02 -10.31 18.23
CA LEU A 58 -21.60 -10.23 16.83
C LEU A 58 -22.58 -9.41 15.99
N ASN A 59 -23.89 -9.64 16.14
CA ASN A 59 -24.93 -8.85 15.45
C ASN A 59 -24.91 -7.38 15.88
N THR A 60 -24.63 -7.10 17.15
CA THR A 60 -24.51 -5.73 17.64
C THR A 60 -23.28 -5.05 17.07
N PHE A 61 -22.15 -5.75 16.98
CA PHE A 61 -20.94 -5.25 16.31
C PHE A 61 -21.17 -4.98 14.83
N ALA A 62 -21.86 -5.89 14.11
CA ALA A 62 -22.25 -5.67 12.72
C ALA A 62 -23.09 -4.40 12.56
N SER A 63 -24.10 -4.22 13.41
CA SER A 63 -24.96 -3.02 13.40
C SER A 63 -24.18 -1.73 13.69
N LEU A 64 -23.25 -1.78 14.66
CA LEU A 64 -22.39 -0.65 15.02
C LEU A 64 -21.52 -0.20 13.83
N VAL A 65 -20.84 -1.15 13.17
CA VAL A 65 -20.03 -0.88 11.97
C VAL A 65 -20.91 -0.36 10.84
N ASN A 66 -22.02 -1.04 10.56
CA ASN A 66 -22.93 -0.71 9.45
C ASN A 66 -23.67 0.62 9.64
N SER A 67 -23.65 1.20 10.85
CA SER A 67 -24.18 2.53 11.17
C SER A 67 -23.14 3.65 11.13
N GLY A 68 -21.85 3.34 10.87
CA GLY A 68 -20.80 4.33 10.63
C GLY A 68 -19.58 4.26 11.55
N THR A 69 -19.57 3.40 12.57
CA THR A 69 -18.37 3.22 13.43
C THR A 69 -17.43 2.19 12.80
N THR A 70 -16.88 2.53 11.63
CA THR A 70 -16.17 1.59 10.74
C THR A 70 -14.83 1.09 11.28
N ASN A 71 -14.18 1.89 12.14
CA ASN A 71 -12.86 1.60 12.70
C ASN A 71 -12.89 0.81 14.03
N ALA A 72 -14.07 0.35 14.46
CA ALA A 72 -14.21 -0.39 15.72
C ALA A 72 -13.37 -1.69 15.70
N CYS A 73 -12.69 -1.95 16.81
CA CYS A 73 -11.89 -3.16 17.01
C CYS A 73 -12.65 -4.18 17.86
N ALA A 74 -12.58 -5.46 17.49
CA ALA A 74 -13.22 -6.54 18.22
C ALA A 74 -12.36 -7.80 18.30
N LYS A 75 -12.61 -8.61 19.33
CA LYS A 75 -11.94 -9.88 19.57
C LYS A 75 -12.94 -10.94 20.03
N LEU A 76 -12.86 -12.13 19.47
CA LEU A 76 -13.66 -13.27 19.93
C LEU A 76 -13.09 -13.85 21.23
N SER A 77 -13.94 -14.06 22.23
CA SER A 77 -13.58 -14.80 23.45
C SER A 77 -13.93 -16.29 23.31
N ASP A 78 -14.99 -16.63 22.58
CA ASP A 78 -15.49 -17.98 22.42
C ASP A 78 -15.90 -18.31 20.97
N SER A 79 -16.15 -19.60 20.71
CA SER A 79 -16.70 -20.09 19.45
C SER A 79 -18.21 -20.27 19.57
N PHE A 80 -18.96 -19.87 18.55
CA PHE A 80 -20.41 -19.94 18.58
C PHE A 80 -21.02 -20.17 17.19
N ASN A 81 -22.31 -20.52 17.18
CA ASN A 81 -23.08 -20.76 15.97
C ASN A 81 -24.06 -19.62 15.76
N VAL A 82 -24.04 -19.03 14.56
CA VAL A 82 -24.94 -17.93 14.16
C VAL A 82 -26.35 -18.44 13.87
N GLY A 83 -26.54 -19.75 13.66
CA GLY A 83 -27.83 -20.39 13.42
C GLY A 83 -28.22 -20.42 11.93
N ALA A 84 -29.50 -20.73 11.66
CA ALA A 84 -30.07 -20.71 10.32
C ALA A 84 -30.16 -19.26 9.81
N ILE A 85 -29.45 -18.91 8.74
CA ILE A 85 -29.37 -17.53 8.22
C ILE A 85 -30.69 -17.15 7.55
N SER A 86 -31.59 -16.50 8.30
CA SER A 86 -32.59 -15.57 7.73
C SER A 86 -32.20 -14.10 7.95
N ASP A 87 -31.34 -13.80 8.93
CA ASP A 87 -31.16 -12.44 9.46
C ASP A 87 -29.68 -12.01 9.64
N TRP A 88 -28.70 -12.76 9.10
CA TRP A 88 -27.30 -12.32 9.17
C TRP A 88 -27.08 -11.12 8.23
N THR A 89 -26.62 -10.01 8.81
CA THR A 89 -26.16 -8.84 8.05
C THR A 89 -24.63 -8.82 8.08
N PRO A 90 -23.95 -8.94 6.92
CA PRO A 90 -22.48 -8.88 6.87
C PRO A 90 -21.92 -7.61 7.52
N ILE A 91 -20.77 -7.74 8.18
CA ILE A 91 -20.07 -6.62 8.80
C ILE A 91 -19.41 -5.78 7.70
N GLY A 92 -19.75 -4.49 7.64
CA GLY A 92 -19.25 -3.57 6.62
C GLY A 92 -20.07 -3.64 5.33
N ASN A 93 -20.52 -2.49 4.83
CA ASN A 93 -21.35 -2.36 3.64
C ASN A 93 -20.82 -1.28 2.68
N ALA A 94 -21.56 -1.02 1.59
CA ALA A 94 -21.16 -0.07 0.55
C ALA A 94 -20.90 1.35 1.10
N ASP A 95 -21.71 1.80 2.05
CA ASP A 95 -21.58 3.12 2.69
C ASP A 95 -20.55 3.10 3.82
N HIS A 96 -20.56 2.06 4.64
CA HIS A 96 -19.76 1.93 5.85
C HIS A 96 -18.88 0.68 5.79
N LYS A 97 -17.77 0.78 5.06
CA LYS A 97 -16.78 -0.31 4.88
C LYS A 97 -16.04 -0.55 6.18
N PHE A 98 -15.78 -1.80 6.57
CA PHE A 98 -15.05 -2.07 7.81
C PHE A 98 -13.58 -1.64 7.70
N THR A 99 -13.08 -0.81 8.61
CA THR A 99 -11.69 -0.30 8.63
C THR A 99 -10.93 -0.64 9.92
N GLY A 100 -11.60 -1.25 10.90
CA GLY A 100 -11.02 -1.62 12.19
C GLY A 100 -10.23 -2.93 12.18
N VAL A 101 -10.05 -3.53 13.37
CA VAL A 101 -9.37 -4.82 13.55
C VAL A 101 -10.32 -5.84 14.15
N PHE A 102 -10.51 -6.97 13.48
CA PHE A 102 -11.25 -8.12 13.99
C PHE A 102 -10.30 -9.29 14.24
N ASP A 103 -10.09 -9.64 15.50
CA ASP A 103 -9.27 -10.79 15.91
C ASP A 103 -10.16 -11.96 16.33
N GLY A 104 -10.26 -12.96 15.46
CA GLY A 104 -10.96 -14.20 15.74
C GLY A 104 -10.33 -15.02 16.86
N ASN A 105 -9.10 -14.71 17.31
CA ASN A 105 -8.44 -15.37 18.42
C ASN A 105 -8.41 -16.92 18.30
N ASN A 106 -8.29 -17.41 17.06
CA ASN A 106 -8.35 -18.81 16.66
C ASN A 106 -9.67 -19.53 16.98
N LYS A 107 -10.75 -18.78 17.23
CA LYS A 107 -12.10 -19.27 17.49
C LYS A 107 -12.87 -19.51 16.19
N THR A 108 -13.94 -20.27 16.33
CA THR A 108 -14.79 -20.70 15.22
C THR A 108 -16.13 -19.98 15.27
N ILE A 109 -16.55 -19.45 14.12
CA ILE A 109 -17.92 -19.00 13.86
C ILE A 109 -18.55 -20.01 12.89
N THR A 110 -19.66 -20.61 13.30
CA THR A 110 -20.44 -21.52 12.45
C THR A 110 -21.61 -20.79 11.80
N PHE A 111 -21.67 -20.76 10.48
CA PHE A 111 -22.74 -20.21 9.64
C PHE A 111 -23.51 -21.34 8.97
N ASN A 112 -24.83 -21.37 9.07
CA ASN A 112 -25.63 -22.31 8.28
C ASN A 112 -26.78 -21.56 7.62
N GLY A 113 -26.65 -21.12 6.38
CA GLY A 113 -27.84 -20.64 5.70
C GLY A 113 -27.65 -19.94 4.36
N SER A 114 -28.74 -19.34 3.92
CA SER A 114 -28.85 -18.67 2.64
C SER A 114 -28.93 -17.17 2.87
N ILE A 115 -28.00 -16.43 2.29
CA ILE A 115 -27.98 -14.97 2.29
C ILE A 115 -28.69 -14.56 1.01
N THR A 116 -29.88 -13.99 1.14
CA THR A 116 -30.73 -13.61 0.00
C THR A 116 -30.78 -12.11 -0.25
N ASP A 117 -30.13 -11.30 0.59
CA ASP A 117 -30.13 -9.84 0.49
C ASP A 117 -28.70 -9.30 0.41
N GLY A 118 -28.38 -8.68 -0.72
CA GLY A 118 -27.10 -8.01 -0.98
C GLY A 118 -26.09 -8.78 -1.84
N ASP A 119 -25.22 -8.02 -2.51
CA ASP A 119 -24.22 -8.55 -3.45
C ASP A 119 -22.92 -9.00 -2.74
N TYR A 120 -22.69 -8.57 -1.49
CA TYR A 120 -21.46 -8.82 -0.73
C TYR A 120 -21.70 -9.80 0.41
N VAL A 121 -21.28 -11.05 0.23
CA VAL A 121 -21.69 -12.16 1.07
C VAL A 121 -20.50 -12.75 1.83
N GLY A 122 -20.61 -12.83 3.16
CA GLY A 122 -19.60 -13.41 4.06
C GLY A 122 -19.82 -13.00 5.52
N LEU A 123 -18.85 -13.29 6.40
CA LEU A 123 -18.80 -12.67 7.73
C LEU A 123 -18.68 -11.13 7.60
N PHE A 124 -17.88 -10.68 6.64
CA PHE A 124 -17.78 -9.27 6.26
C PHE A 124 -18.35 -9.07 4.86
N GLY A 125 -19.08 -7.98 4.64
CA GLY A 125 -19.52 -7.59 3.31
C GLY A 125 -18.33 -6.97 2.57
N ILE A 126 -17.86 -5.83 3.06
CA ILE A 126 -16.70 -5.11 2.54
C ILE A 126 -15.66 -4.86 3.64
N ASN A 127 -14.47 -5.42 3.46
CA ASN A 127 -13.32 -5.20 4.35
C ASN A 127 -12.30 -4.23 3.74
N GLU A 128 -12.00 -3.15 4.45
CA GLU A 128 -10.86 -2.24 4.24
C GLU A 128 -9.92 -2.20 5.48
N GLY A 129 -10.19 -3.02 6.50
CA GLY A 129 -9.42 -3.12 7.75
C GLY A 129 -8.62 -4.41 7.82
N THR A 130 -8.43 -4.93 9.04
CA THR A 130 -7.70 -6.18 9.29
C THR A 130 -8.62 -7.23 9.91
N ILE A 131 -8.69 -8.40 9.29
CA ILE A 131 -9.38 -9.57 9.83
C ILE A 131 -8.33 -10.67 10.04
N LYS A 132 -8.26 -11.26 11.23
CA LYS A 132 -7.27 -12.28 11.53
C LYS A 132 -7.77 -13.41 12.42
N ASN A 133 -7.13 -14.57 12.33
CA ASN A 133 -7.27 -15.67 13.28
C ASN A 133 -8.72 -16.21 13.44
N VAL A 134 -9.57 -16.14 12.41
CA VAL A 134 -10.96 -16.65 12.50
C VAL A 134 -11.15 -17.92 11.67
N LYS A 135 -11.94 -18.85 12.19
CA LYS A 135 -12.35 -20.07 11.49
C LYS A 135 -13.83 -20.03 11.17
N ILE A 136 -14.19 -20.27 9.91
CA ILE A 136 -15.56 -20.25 9.41
C ILE A 136 -15.98 -21.69 9.09
N VAL A 137 -17.14 -22.14 9.57
CA VAL A 137 -17.65 -23.52 9.36
C VAL A 137 -19.13 -23.48 8.97
N GLY A 138 -19.61 -24.47 8.22
CA GLY A 138 -21.03 -24.68 7.92
C GLY A 138 -21.35 -24.46 6.43
N THR A 139 -22.38 -23.70 6.10
CA THR A 139 -22.82 -23.43 4.71
C THR A 139 -23.13 -21.96 4.48
N ILE A 140 -22.66 -21.42 3.36
CA ILE A 140 -22.91 -20.07 2.87
C ILE A 140 -23.43 -20.17 1.46
N SER A 141 -24.67 -19.74 1.23
CA SER A 141 -25.28 -19.81 -0.10
C SER A 141 -25.99 -18.51 -0.48
N THR A 142 -25.96 -18.14 -1.75
CA THR A 142 -26.71 -16.99 -2.29
C THR A 142 -27.26 -17.31 -3.69
N ASN A 143 -28.35 -16.65 -4.05
CA ASN A 143 -29.00 -16.74 -5.35
C ASN A 143 -29.20 -15.37 -6.04
N THR A 144 -28.40 -14.37 -5.68
CA THR A 144 -28.45 -13.02 -6.28
C THR A 144 -27.87 -13.00 -7.69
N GLU A 145 -28.30 -12.04 -8.51
CA GLU A 145 -27.83 -11.90 -9.90
C GLU A 145 -26.33 -11.56 -9.97
N LEU A 146 -25.89 -10.68 -9.07
CA LEU A 146 -24.49 -10.35 -8.81
C LEU A 146 -24.12 -10.82 -7.40
N ALA A 147 -23.10 -11.65 -7.28
CA ALA A 147 -22.72 -12.24 -6.00
C ALA A 147 -21.20 -12.25 -5.82
N PHE A 148 -20.69 -11.53 -4.83
CA PHE A 148 -19.32 -11.63 -4.34
C PHE A 148 -19.34 -12.38 -3.02
N VAL A 149 -18.95 -13.65 -3.05
CA VAL A 149 -19.15 -14.58 -1.95
C VAL A 149 -17.83 -15.08 -1.43
N GLY A 150 -17.58 -14.83 -0.14
CA GLY A 150 -16.44 -15.39 0.58
C GLY A 150 -16.81 -15.92 1.95
N GLY A 151 -16.09 -16.92 2.43
CA GLY A 151 -16.27 -17.40 3.80
C GLY A 151 -16.01 -16.29 4.83
N VAL A 152 -14.99 -15.46 4.58
CA VAL A 152 -14.59 -14.36 5.46
C VAL A 152 -15.13 -13.02 4.96
N ALA A 153 -14.98 -12.70 3.68
CA ALA A 153 -15.41 -11.41 3.13
C ALA A 153 -16.02 -11.52 1.72
N GLY A 154 -17.06 -10.76 1.41
CA GLY A 154 -17.53 -10.63 0.03
C GLY A 154 -16.51 -9.92 -0.85
N LEU A 155 -16.16 -8.69 -0.46
CA LEU A 155 -15.10 -7.87 -1.06
C LEU A 155 -13.99 -7.56 -0.04
N ASN A 156 -12.75 -7.88 -0.41
CA ASN A 156 -11.57 -7.55 0.38
C ASN A 156 -10.70 -6.47 -0.29
N ARG A 157 -10.54 -5.35 0.39
CA ARG A 157 -9.59 -4.26 0.07
C ARG A 157 -8.54 -4.04 1.16
N GLY A 158 -8.75 -4.64 2.33
CA GLY A 158 -7.83 -4.66 3.46
C GLY A 158 -7.01 -5.94 3.55
N THR A 159 -6.69 -6.35 4.77
CA THR A 159 -5.87 -7.54 5.07
C THR A 159 -6.70 -8.63 5.74
N ILE A 160 -6.57 -9.87 5.23
CA ILE A 160 -7.09 -11.08 5.87
C ILE A 160 -5.91 -12.02 6.13
N THR A 161 -5.67 -12.38 7.40
CA THR A 161 -4.49 -13.18 7.79
C THR A 161 -4.84 -14.34 8.71
N ASN A 162 -4.22 -15.50 8.49
CA ASN A 162 -4.39 -16.67 9.37
C ASN A 162 -5.87 -17.06 9.58
N CYS A 163 -6.68 -16.95 8.54
CA CYS A 163 -8.09 -17.33 8.57
C CYS A 163 -8.30 -18.67 7.87
N THR A 164 -9.27 -19.46 8.34
CA THR A 164 -9.65 -20.73 7.72
C THR A 164 -11.12 -20.72 7.34
N ASN A 165 -11.43 -21.03 6.09
CA ASN A 165 -12.79 -21.40 5.70
C ASN A 165 -12.91 -22.92 5.57
N SER A 166 -13.85 -23.48 6.30
CA SER A 166 -14.31 -24.86 6.19
C SER A 166 -15.81 -24.93 5.87
N ALA A 167 -16.46 -23.79 5.63
CA ALA A 167 -17.85 -23.75 5.18
C ALA A 167 -17.95 -24.06 3.67
N GLU A 168 -18.99 -24.77 3.28
CA GLU A 168 -19.35 -24.94 1.87
C GLU A 168 -19.95 -23.65 1.32
N ILE A 169 -19.48 -23.22 0.16
CA ILE A 169 -19.92 -21.99 -0.50
C ILE A 169 -20.67 -22.33 -1.79
N SER A 170 -21.87 -21.78 -1.95
CA SER A 170 -22.64 -21.89 -3.19
C SER A 170 -23.15 -20.53 -3.67
N ALA A 171 -22.80 -20.14 -4.90
CA ALA A 171 -23.27 -18.91 -5.53
C ALA A 171 -24.06 -19.25 -6.80
N THR A 172 -25.33 -18.84 -6.84
CA THR A 172 -26.20 -19.06 -7.99
C THR A 172 -26.65 -17.73 -8.60
N GLY A 173 -26.17 -17.38 -9.79
CA GLY A 173 -26.47 -16.09 -10.39
C GLY A 173 -25.79 -15.92 -11.74
N ALA A 174 -26.19 -14.89 -12.50
CA ALA A 174 -25.56 -14.60 -13.80
C ALA A 174 -24.09 -14.19 -13.64
N ASN A 175 -23.77 -13.43 -12.58
CA ASN A 175 -22.44 -12.90 -12.27
C ASN A 175 -22.05 -13.32 -10.85
N SER A 176 -21.50 -14.52 -10.72
CA SER A 176 -21.15 -15.12 -9.42
C SER A 176 -19.65 -15.29 -9.25
N TYR A 177 -19.09 -14.68 -8.20
CA TYR A 177 -17.69 -14.75 -7.82
C TYR A 177 -17.60 -15.38 -6.43
N ALA A 178 -17.28 -16.68 -6.37
CA ALA A 178 -17.21 -17.42 -5.11
C ALA A 178 -15.78 -17.83 -4.78
N GLY A 179 -15.23 -17.31 -3.69
CA GLY A 179 -13.93 -17.70 -3.17
C GLY A 179 -13.99 -18.26 -1.76
N GLY A 180 -13.12 -19.19 -1.40
CA GLY A 180 -13.14 -19.81 -0.07
C GLY A 180 -12.96 -18.79 1.06
N ILE A 181 -12.08 -17.80 0.87
CA ILE A 181 -11.82 -16.74 1.85
C ILE A 181 -12.53 -15.45 1.46
N ALA A 182 -12.36 -15.00 0.22
CA ALA A 182 -13.00 -13.78 -0.28
C ALA A 182 -13.61 -13.98 -1.67
N GLY A 183 -14.74 -13.36 -1.97
CA GLY A 183 -15.29 -13.37 -3.33
C GLY A 183 -14.38 -12.60 -4.29
N VAL A 184 -14.27 -11.30 -4.05
CA VAL A 184 -13.42 -10.39 -4.84
C VAL A 184 -12.36 -9.77 -3.94
N MET A 185 -11.18 -9.55 -4.50
CA MET A 185 -10.11 -8.79 -3.86
C MET A 185 -9.74 -7.60 -4.75
N GLN A 186 -9.61 -6.40 -4.16
CA GLN A 186 -9.23 -5.16 -4.85
C GLN A 186 -8.11 -4.47 -4.09
N ASN A 187 -6.88 -4.57 -4.60
CA ASN A 187 -5.66 -4.05 -3.95
C ASN A 187 -5.40 -4.61 -2.53
N GLY A 188 -6.17 -5.57 -2.03
CA GLY A 188 -6.04 -6.13 -0.68
C GLY A 188 -4.93 -7.19 -0.56
N THR A 189 -4.76 -7.70 0.66
CA THR A 189 -3.84 -8.80 0.96
C THR A 189 -4.57 -9.97 1.64
N ILE A 190 -4.30 -11.19 1.19
CA ILE A 190 -4.66 -12.42 1.88
C ILE A 190 -3.38 -13.22 2.13
N ASP A 191 -3.08 -13.49 3.39
CA ASP A 191 -1.83 -14.13 3.82
C ASP A 191 -2.08 -15.27 4.80
N SER A 192 -1.47 -16.42 4.53
CA SER A 192 -1.48 -17.56 5.47
C SER A 192 -2.90 -18.08 5.76
N CYS A 193 -3.79 -18.00 4.77
CA CYS A 193 -5.17 -18.45 4.88
C CYS A 193 -5.40 -19.81 4.23
N LYS A 194 -6.43 -20.52 4.68
CA LYS A 194 -6.71 -21.89 4.26
C LYS A 194 -8.17 -22.10 3.91
N ASN A 195 -8.44 -22.80 2.81
CA ASN A 195 -9.77 -23.28 2.46
C ASN A 195 -9.82 -24.81 2.48
N THR A 196 -10.85 -25.34 3.13
CA THR A 196 -11.19 -26.77 3.14
C THR A 196 -12.63 -27.04 2.72
N GLY A 197 -13.46 -25.99 2.58
CA GLY A 197 -14.85 -26.13 2.15
C GLY A 197 -14.98 -26.24 0.63
N ALA A 198 -16.02 -26.92 0.16
CA ALA A 198 -16.36 -26.98 -1.25
C ALA A 198 -16.87 -25.62 -1.75
N ILE A 199 -16.67 -25.33 -3.04
CA ILE A 199 -17.11 -24.10 -3.68
C ILE A 199 -17.86 -24.48 -4.96
N THR A 200 -19.08 -23.97 -5.13
CA THR A 200 -19.89 -24.23 -6.31
C THR A 200 -20.49 -22.95 -6.85
N VAL A 201 -20.15 -22.63 -8.09
CA VAL A 201 -20.75 -21.54 -8.87
C VAL A 201 -21.72 -22.14 -9.88
N THR A 202 -22.96 -21.65 -9.86
CA THR A 202 -24.03 -22.09 -10.76
C THR A 202 -24.63 -20.89 -11.50
N VAL A 203 -24.45 -20.83 -12.80
CA VAL A 203 -25.08 -19.85 -13.68
C VAL A 203 -26.34 -20.45 -14.31
N PRO A 204 -27.54 -19.93 -13.98
CA PRO A 204 -28.77 -20.35 -14.65
C PRO A 204 -28.79 -19.88 -16.11
N ASN A 205 -29.27 -20.72 -17.04
CA ASN A 205 -29.40 -20.39 -18.47
C ASN A 205 -28.07 -20.07 -19.20
N ASN A 206 -27.03 -20.86 -18.95
CA ASN A 206 -25.69 -20.77 -19.57
C ASN A 206 -25.63 -20.98 -21.11
N SER A 207 -26.78 -21.05 -21.78
CA SER A 207 -26.92 -21.34 -23.22
C SER A 207 -26.98 -20.07 -24.09
N SER A 208 -26.85 -18.89 -23.49
CA SER A 208 -26.85 -17.61 -24.20
C SER A 208 -25.47 -17.34 -24.84
N SER A 209 -25.44 -17.16 -26.16
CA SER A 209 -24.25 -16.70 -26.90
C SER A 209 -23.91 -15.22 -26.63
N ASP A 210 -24.66 -14.54 -25.77
CA ASP A 210 -24.36 -13.17 -25.34
C ASP A 210 -23.31 -13.22 -24.22
N VAL A 211 -22.05 -13.15 -24.65
CA VAL A 211 -20.83 -13.25 -23.83
C VAL A 211 -20.60 -12.00 -22.96
N THR A 212 -21.46 -10.98 -23.08
CA THR A 212 -21.19 -9.65 -22.50
C THR A 212 -21.57 -9.51 -21.03
N ASN A 213 -22.24 -10.50 -20.42
CA ASN A 213 -22.80 -10.41 -19.06
C ASN A 213 -22.57 -11.67 -18.17
N HIS A 214 -21.63 -12.55 -18.52
CA HIS A 214 -21.34 -13.76 -17.73
C HIS A 214 -19.85 -13.78 -17.35
N GLU A 215 -19.53 -13.26 -16.17
CA GLU A 215 -18.16 -13.22 -15.63
C GLU A 215 -18.01 -14.11 -14.38
N ALA A 216 -18.64 -15.29 -14.40
CA ALA A 216 -18.66 -16.14 -13.22
C ALA A 216 -17.28 -16.76 -12.94
N SER A 217 -16.81 -16.65 -11.70
CA SER A 217 -15.48 -17.13 -11.31
C SER A 217 -15.51 -17.83 -9.97
N ALA A 218 -14.68 -18.87 -9.83
CA ALA A 218 -14.54 -19.65 -8.61
C ALA A 218 -13.06 -19.79 -8.23
N GLY A 219 -12.73 -19.63 -6.96
CA GLY A 219 -11.36 -19.79 -6.50
C GLY A 219 -11.26 -20.39 -5.11
N GLY A 220 -10.30 -21.29 -4.88
CA GLY A 220 -10.15 -21.92 -3.56
C GLY A 220 -9.93 -20.90 -2.44
N ILE A 221 -9.29 -19.77 -2.75
CA ILE A 221 -9.07 -18.66 -1.82
C ILE A 221 -9.84 -17.42 -2.26
N VAL A 222 -9.71 -17.01 -3.53
CA VAL A 222 -10.36 -15.80 -4.09
C VAL A 222 -10.95 -16.08 -5.46
N ALA A 223 -12.19 -15.68 -5.76
CA ALA A 223 -12.68 -15.81 -7.14
C ALA A 223 -12.00 -14.83 -8.08
N PHE A 224 -12.00 -13.52 -7.78
CA PHE A 224 -11.33 -12.51 -8.61
C PHE A 224 -10.33 -11.68 -7.82
N ASN A 225 -9.05 -11.76 -8.19
CA ASN A 225 -7.99 -10.91 -7.66
C ASN A 225 -7.69 -9.74 -8.62
N TYR A 226 -8.12 -8.54 -8.21
CA TYR A 226 -7.88 -7.26 -8.86
C TYR A 226 -6.76 -6.48 -8.14
N ASN A 227 -5.52 -6.69 -8.55
CA ASN A 227 -4.27 -6.07 -8.11
C ASN A 227 -3.96 -6.29 -6.62
N GLY A 228 -4.51 -7.36 -6.02
CA GLY A 228 -4.19 -7.78 -4.66
C GLY A 228 -3.07 -8.82 -4.60
N THR A 229 -2.67 -9.15 -3.38
CA THR A 229 -1.65 -10.17 -3.09
C THR A 229 -2.26 -11.35 -2.33
N VAL A 230 -2.20 -12.54 -2.92
CA VAL A 230 -2.46 -13.82 -2.24
C VAL A 230 -1.14 -14.50 -1.97
N LYS A 231 -0.81 -14.75 -0.70
CA LYS A 231 0.44 -15.43 -0.35
C LYS A 231 0.30 -16.45 0.77
N LYS A 232 1.13 -17.49 0.74
CA LYS A 232 1.17 -18.54 1.78
C LYS A 232 -0.19 -19.21 2.03
N CYS A 233 -1.06 -19.24 1.01
CA CYS A 233 -2.42 -19.76 1.16
C CYS A 233 -2.55 -21.20 0.65
N GLU A 234 -3.50 -21.94 1.21
CA GLU A 234 -3.72 -23.36 0.88
C GLU A 234 -5.20 -23.64 0.58
N ASN A 235 -5.47 -24.25 -0.58
CA ASN A 235 -6.73 -24.95 -0.84
C ASN A 235 -6.51 -26.45 -0.71
N THR A 236 -7.13 -27.08 0.29
CA THR A 236 -6.83 -28.48 0.63
C THR A 236 -7.48 -29.50 -0.30
N ALA A 237 -6.99 -30.74 -0.28
CA ALA A 237 -7.52 -31.86 -1.04
C ALA A 237 -9.01 -32.19 -0.80
N ASN A 238 -9.58 -31.76 0.33
CA ASN A 238 -11.01 -31.97 0.61
C ASN A 238 -11.92 -30.97 -0.11
N ALA A 239 -11.37 -29.86 -0.59
CA ALA A 239 -12.14 -28.85 -1.30
C ALA A 239 -12.30 -29.26 -2.78
N THR A 240 -13.54 -29.23 -3.25
CA THR A 240 -13.88 -29.34 -4.67
C THR A 240 -14.45 -28.00 -5.12
N ILE A 241 -13.92 -27.48 -6.22
CA ILE A 241 -14.32 -26.20 -6.80
C ILE A 241 -14.96 -26.46 -8.15
N THR A 242 -16.22 -26.07 -8.31
CA THR A 242 -16.99 -26.25 -9.53
C THR A 242 -17.59 -24.96 -10.08
N ASN A 243 -17.61 -24.84 -11.41
CA ASN A 243 -18.26 -23.76 -12.14
C ASN A 243 -18.88 -24.33 -13.44
N ASN A 244 -20.12 -23.97 -13.73
CA ASN A 244 -20.86 -24.44 -14.92
C ASN A 244 -21.05 -23.35 -15.99
N GLU A 245 -20.46 -22.18 -15.80
CA GLU A 245 -20.48 -21.09 -16.78
C GLU A 245 -19.60 -21.46 -18.00
N THR A 246 -20.01 -21.02 -19.18
CA THR A 246 -19.42 -21.38 -20.48
C THR A 246 -18.00 -20.80 -20.67
N TYR A 247 -17.67 -19.71 -19.99
CA TYR A 247 -16.36 -19.06 -19.97
C TYR A 247 -15.78 -18.93 -18.55
N GLY A 248 -16.22 -19.80 -17.64
CA GLY A 248 -16.07 -19.57 -16.21
C GLY A 248 -14.65 -19.82 -15.74
N TYR A 249 -14.00 -18.81 -15.14
CA TYR A 249 -12.64 -18.97 -14.65
C TYR A 249 -12.62 -19.65 -13.29
N THR A 250 -11.95 -20.79 -13.20
CA THR A 250 -11.91 -21.60 -11.98
C THR A 250 -10.47 -21.91 -11.60
N GLY A 251 -10.07 -21.51 -10.40
CA GLY A 251 -8.71 -21.67 -9.90
C GLY A 251 -8.65 -22.42 -8.58
N GLY A 252 -7.67 -23.29 -8.41
CA GLY A 252 -7.42 -23.91 -7.09
C GLY A 252 -7.07 -22.89 -6.01
N ILE A 253 -6.48 -21.75 -6.37
CA ILE A 253 -6.23 -20.62 -5.46
C ILE A 253 -7.04 -19.39 -5.87
N VAL A 254 -6.87 -18.92 -7.10
CA VAL A 254 -7.57 -17.73 -7.62
C VAL A 254 -8.29 -18.02 -8.93
N GLY A 255 -9.58 -17.72 -9.05
CA GLY A 255 -10.30 -17.91 -10.32
C GLY A 255 -9.73 -17.07 -11.46
N ASN A 256 -9.90 -15.75 -11.38
CA ASN A 256 -9.36 -14.78 -12.32
C ASN A 256 -8.34 -13.87 -11.63
N ASN A 257 -7.16 -13.63 -12.21
CA ASN A 257 -6.07 -12.93 -11.52
C ASN A 257 -5.33 -11.92 -12.41
N ASP A 258 -5.27 -10.65 -11.97
CA ASP A 258 -4.33 -9.62 -12.46
C ASP A 258 -3.28 -9.19 -11.40
N GLY A 259 -3.36 -9.75 -10.19
CA GLY A 259 -2.45 -9.47 -9.08
C GLY A 259 -1.37 -10.53 -8.86
N THR A 260 -0.88 -10.63 -7.63
CA THR A 260 0.21 -11.56 -7.25
C THR A 260 -0.31 -12.78 -6.48
N ILE A 261 0.10 -13.97 -6.91
CA ILE A 261 -0.03 -15.23 -6.19
C ILE A 261 1.37 -15.75 -5.86
N ASN A 262 1.68 -15.95 -4.58
CA ASN A 262 3.03 -16.33 -4.16
C ASN A 262 3.03 -17.37 -3.02
N ASN A 263 3.82 -18.44 -3.16
CA ASN A 263 3.92 -19.48 -2.14
C ASN A 263 2.55 -20.10 -1.78
N CYS A 264 1.73 -20.46 -2.77
CA CYS A 264 0.42 -21.06 -2.52
C CYS A 264 0.37 -22.55 -2.91
N LEU A 265 -0.47 -23.32 -2.21
CA LEU A 265 -0.64 -24.76 -2.39
C LEU A 265 -2.08 -25.09 -2.74
N ASN A 266 -2.30 -25.73 -3.90
CA ASN A 266 -3.57 -26.38 -4.19
C ASN A 266 -3.43 -27.90 -4.13
N GLY A 267 -4.20 -28.53 -3.25
CA GLY A 267 -4.47 -29.96 -3.26
C GLY A 267 -5.90 -30.31 -3.72
N GLY A 268 -6.81 -29.33 -3.70
CA GLY A 268 -8.23 -29.52 -4.01
C GLY A 268 -8.51 -29.77 -5.49
N ILE A 269 -9.67 -30.36 -5.76
CA ILE A 269 -10.14 -30.67 -7.13
C ILE A 269 -10.70 -29.39 -7.74
N VAL A 270 -10.30 -29.10 -8.98
CA VAL A 270 -10.79 -27.97 -9.76
C VAL A 270 -11.47 -28.52 -11.00
N SER A 271 -12.74 -28.19 -11.24
CA SER A 271 -13.48 -28.72 -12.38
C SER A 271 -14.52 -27.73 -12.89
N ASN A 272 -14.41 -27.36 -14.16
CA ASN A 272 -15.52 -26.77 -14.88
C ASN A 272 -16.42 -27.88 -15.41
N THR A 273 -17.72 -27.81 -15.11
CA THR A 273 -18.68 -28.85 -15.51
C THR A 273 -19.24 -28.60 -16.91
N ASN A 274 -19.00 -27.43 -17.48
CA ASN A 274 -19.27 -27.13 -18.89
C ASN A 274 -18.04 -27.50 -19.72
N GLU A 275 -18.23 -28.33 -20.75
CA GLU A 275 -17.16 -28.81 -21.63
C GLU A 275 -16.46 -27.66 -22.38
N ASP A 276 -17.22 -26.63 -22.76
CA ASP A 276 -16.68 -25.45 -23.45
C ASP A 276 -15.75 -24.61 -22.54
N ALA A 277 -15.93 -24.74 -21.23
CA ALA A 277 -15.16 -24.01 -20.23
C ALA A 277 -14.00 -24.82 -19.63
N ALA A 278 -13.79 -26.07 -20.04
CA ALA A 278 -12.80 -26.96 -19.42
C ALA A 278 -11.38 -26.36 -19.41
N ASN A 279 -11.03 -25.58 -20.43
CA ASN A 279 -9.73 -24.90 -20.55
C ASN A 279 -9.57 -23.67 -19.63
N TYR A 280 -10.62 -23.24 -18.93
CA TYR A 280 -10.58 -22.12 -17.97
C TYR A 280 -10.42 -22.58 -16.51
N ALA A 281 -10.17 -23.89 -16.31
CA ALA A 281 -9.88 -24.48 -15.02
C ALA A 281 -8.37 -24.67 -14.84
N GLY A 282 -7.78 -24.00 -13.85
CA GLY A 282 -6.36 -24.16 -13.50
C GLY A 282 -6.16 -24.51 -12.03
N GLY A 283 -5.15 -25.35 -11.75
CA GLY A 283 -4.82 -25.80 -10.41
C GLY A 283 -4.35 -24.70 -9.47
N ILE A 284 -3.79 -23.59 -9.97
CA ILE A 284 -3.52 -22.39 -9.16
C ILE A 284 -4.43 -21.24 -9.59
N ALA A 285 -4.44 -20.90 -10.88
CA ALA A 285 -5.28 -19.84 -11.41
C ALA A 285 -6.13 -20.28 -12.61
N GLY A 286 -7.40 -19.88 -12.69
CA GLY A 286 -8.22 -20.12 -13.87
C GLY A 286 -7.77 -19.25 -15.05
N ASN A 287 -7.58 -17.95 -14.82
CA ASN A 287 -7.05 -17.00 -15.81
C ASN A 287 -5.96 -16.10 -15.22
N LEU A 288 -4.95 -15.81 -16.04
CA LEU A 288 -3.97 -14.74 -15.81
C LEU A 288 -4.07 -13.68 -16.90
N PHE A 289 -4.16 -12.41 -16.48
CA PHE A 289 -4.18 -11.30 -17.43
C PHE A 289 -3.41 -10.09 -16.91
N THR A 290 -2.90 -9.30 -17.86
CA THR A 290 -2.40 -7.96 -17.61
C THR A 290 -3.53 -6.98 -17.79
N ASN A 291 -3.82 -6.24 -16.74
CA ASN A 291 -4.83 -5.21 -16.75
C ASN A 291 -4.23 -3.93 -17.35
N LYS A 292 -4.77 -3.50 -18.50
CA LYS A 292 -4.26 -2.32 -19.21
C LYS A 292 -4.56 -1.02 -18.47
N ASP A 293 -5.68 -0.97 -17.76
CA ASP A 293 -6.16 0.21 -17.04
C ASP A 293 -5.30 0.47 -15.82
N THR A 294 -5.02 -0.57 -15.02
CA THR A 294 -4.13 -0.44 -13.85
C THR A 294 -2.65 -0.54 -14.18
N GLY A 295 -2.30 -1.06 -15.36
CA GLY A 295 -0.92 -1.38 -15.73
C GLY A 295 -0.35 -2.61 -14.99
N SER A 296 -1.16 -3.31 -14.21
CA SER A 296 -0.76 -4.46 -13.40
C SER A 296 -0.65 -5.72 -14.26
N THR A 297 0.43 -6.48 -14.07
CA THR A 297 0.64 -7.77 -14.73
C THR A 297 0.53 -8.88 -13.69
N ALA A 298 -0.34 -9.84 -13.95
CA ALA A 298 -0.50 -11.03 -13.13
C ALA A 298 0.83 -11.79 -12.92
N THR A 299 1.08 -12.25 -11.70
CA THR A 299 2.26 -13.07 -11.39
C THR A 299 1.90 -14.28 -10.53
N ILE A 300 2.43 -15.46 -10.88
CA ILE A 300 2.45 -16.66 -10.04
C ILE A 300 3.91 -17.02 -9.74
N SER A 301 4.24 -17.23 -8.47
CA SER A 301 5.59 -17.62 -8.07
C SER A 301 5.62 -18.59 -6.90
N ASN A 302 6.51 -19.58 -6.94
CA ASN A 302 6.73 -20.53 -5.85
C ASN A 302 5.47 -21.30 -5.46
N CYS A 303 4.59 -21.63 -6.41
CA CYS A 303 3.33 -22.31 -6.13
C CYS A 303 3.39 -23.78 -6.48
N LEU A 304 2.57 -24.59 -5.81
CA LEU A 304 2.47 -26.02 -6.05
C LEU A 304 1.00 -26.43 -6.22
N ASN A 305 0.69 -27.12 -7.33
CA ASN A 305 -0.55 -27.86 -7.49
C ASN A 305 -0.28 -29.36 -7.36
N THR A 306 -0.78 -30.00 -6.30
CA THR A 306 -0.67 -31.46 -6.12
C THR A 306 -1.88 -32.21 -6.67
N ASN A 307 -2.90 -31.52 -7.18
CA ASN A 307 -4.07 -32.17 -7.74
C ASN A 307 -3.85 -32.58 -9.20
N ALA A 308 -4.29 -33.79 -9.54
CA ALA A 308 -4.21 -34.36 -10.88
C ALA A 308 -5.20 -33.76 -11.91
N SER A 309 -6.09 -32.84 -11.51
CA SER A 309 -7.17 -32.30 -12.35
C SER A 309 -6.79 -31.07 -13.19
N GLY A 310 -5.56 -30.56 -13.13
CA GLY A 310 -5.20 -29.43 -13.99
C GLY A 310 -3.74 -28.95 -13.90
N GLU A 311 -3.37 -28.11 -14.87
CA GLU A 311 -2.10 -27.37 -14.90
C GLU A 311 -2.04 -26.30 -13.81
N VAL A 312 -1.01 -25.45 -13.80
CA VAL A 312 -0.96 -24.29 -12.88
C VAL A 312 -1.97 -23.22 -13.30
N VAL A 313 -2.18 -23.02 -14.60
CA VAL A 313 -3.05 -21.97 -15.16
C VAL A 313 -3.98 -22.59 -16.17
N GLY A 314 -5.28 -22.26 -16.14
CA GLY A 314 -6.23 -22.70 -17.17
C GLY A 314 -5.98 -21.97 -18.49
N THR A 315 -6.09 -20.63 -18.46
CA THR A 315 -5.74 -19.77 -19.59
C THR A 315 -4.84 -18.61 -19.17
N ASN A 316 -3.90 -18.26 -20.04
CA ASN A 316 -2.99 -17.14 -19.85
C ASN A 316 -3.13 -16.25 -21.07
N GLY A 317 -3.67 -15.04 -20.89
CA GLY A 317 -4.26 -14.21 -21.95
C GLY A 317 -3.62 -14.30 -23.36
N THR A 318 -4.45 -14.28 -24.39
CA THR A 318 -4.12 -14.74 -25.76
C THR A 318 -3.16 -13.86 -26.59
N ASP A 319 -2.59 -12.77 -26.05
CA ASP A 319 -1.56 -11.92 -26.68
C ASP A 319 -1.06 -10.84 -25.70
N SER A 320 0.25 -10.49 -25.72
CA SER A 320 0.97 -9.35 -25.07
C SER A 320 0.59 -8.90 -23.63
N ASN A 321 -0.40 -9.54 -23.03
CA ASN A 321 -1.03 -9.31 -21.73
C ASN A 321 -0.99 -10.59 -20.90
N ALA A 322 -0.15 -11.56 -21.24
CA ALA A 322 0.04 -12.79 -20.49
C ALA A 322 0.68 -12.47 -19.13
N GLY A 323 0.19 -13.12 -18.07
CA GLY A 323 0.83 -13.13 -16.77
C GLY A 323 2.13 -13.93 -16.79
N THR A 324 2.92 -13.78 -15.73
CA THR A 324 4.19 -14.50 -15.57
C THR A 324 4.07 -15.61 -14.54
N VAL A 325 4.49 -16.82 -14.88
CA VAL A 325 4.60 -17.94 -13.95
C VAL A 325 6.07 -18.29 -13.79
N THR A 326 6.54 -18.36 -12.54
CA THR A 326 7.92 -18.68 -12.21
C THR A 326 7.99 -19.66 -11.04
N ASN A 327 9.01 -20.51 -11.03
CA ASN A 327 9.30 -21.43 -9.92
C ASN A 327 8.06 -22.17 -9.37
N SER A 328 7.15 -22.60 -10.26
CA SER A 328 5.87 -23.21 -9.87
C SER A 328 5.75 -24.60 -10.47
N TYR A 329 5.13 -25.50 -9.72
CA TYR A 329 5.16 -26.93 -9.98
C TYR A 329 3.76 -27.53 -9.97
N TYR A 330 3.56 -28.60 -10.75
CA TYR A 330 2.32 -29.36 -10.75
C TYR A 330 2.54 -30.85 -11.00
N LEU A 331 1.65 -31.68 -10.47
CA LEU A 331 1.74 -33.15 -10.63
C LEU A 331 1.49 -33.58 -12.09
N SER A 332 2.41 -34.35 -12.67
CA SER A 332 2.56 -34.62 -14.11
C SER A 332 1.60 -35.66 -14.72
N THR A 333 0.37 -35.81 -14.24
CA THR A 333 -0.59 -36.78 -14.82
C THR A 333 -1.42 -36.19 -15.96
N VAL A 334 -1.26 -34.90 -16.27
CA VAL A 334 -2.03 -34.14 -17.26
C VAL A 334 -1.08 -33.59 -18.34
N ALA A 335 -1.50 -33.65 -19.61
CA ALA A 335 -0.76 -33.07 -20.74
C ALA A 335 -1.38 -31.72 -21.16
N GLY A 336 -0.56 -30.69 -21.36
CA GLY A 336 -0.96 -29.43 -22.01
C GLY A 336 0.11 -28.31 -21.92
N GLU A 337 -0.31 -27.05 -21.99
CA GLU A 337 0.56 -25.87 -22.12
C GLU A 337 1.02 -25.33 -20.76
N ASN A 338 2.26 -25.63 -20.39
CA ASN A 338 2.71 -25.45 -19.01
C ASN A 338 2.88 -23.99 -18.54
N ASN A 339 2.67 -22.98 -19.39
CA ASN A 339 2.67 -21.55 -19.03
C ASN A 339 3.87 -21.05 -18.20
N GLY A 340 5.03 -21.75 -18.25
CA GLY A 340 6.23 -21.46 -17.43
C GLY A 340 6.35 -22.27 -16.13
N ALA A 341 5.36 -23.08 -15.79
CA ALA A 341 5.40 -24.06 -14.71
C ALA A 341 6.15 -25.36 -15.11
N THR A 342 6.61 -26.10 -14.11
CA THR A 342 7.35 -27.36 -14.28
C THR A 342 6.52 -28.54 -13.81
N SER A 343 6.31 -29.53 -14.67
CA SER A 343 5.67 -30.79 -14.27
C SER A 343 6.62 -31.61 -13.40
N VAL A 344 6.07 -32.29 -12.40
CA VAL A 344 6.83 -33.16 -11.49
C VAL A 344 6.08 -34.47 -11.23
N THR A 345 6.83 -35.55 -11.01
CA THR A 345 6.24 -36.84 -10.64
C THR A 345 5.93 -36.91 -9.14
N ASN A 346 5.13 -37.90 -8.73
CA ASN A 346 4.92 -38.18 -7.31
C ASN A 346 6.24 -38.46 -6.58
N ASP A 347 7.19 -39.13 -7.22
CA ASP A 347 8.50 -39.43 -6.61
C ASP A 347 9.32 -38.16 -6.39
N GLN A 348 9.29 -37.21 -7.33
CA GLN A 348 9.94 -35.90 -7.17
C GLN A 348 9.27 -35.06 -6.08
N LEU A 349 7.94 -35.11 -5.96
CA LEU A 349 7.25 -34.44 -4.86
C LEU A 349 7.63 -35.01 -3.49
N LYS A 350 7.92 -36.30 -3.41
CA LYS A 350 8.29 -37.00 -2.16
C LYS A 350 9.78 -36.92 -1.81
N SER A 351 10.63 -36.51 -2.75
CA SER A 351 12.08 -36.61 -2.60
C SER A 351 12.74 -35.47 -1.82
N GLY A 352 12.01 -34.38 -1.52
CA GLY A 352 12.58 -33.12 -1.03
C GLY A 352 12.97 -32.13 -2.14
N GLU A 353 13.12 -32.60 -3.38
CA GLU A 353 13.57 -31.78 -4.51
C GLU A 353 12.65 -30.59 -4.76
N VAL A 354 11.35 -30.84 -4.85
CA VAL A 354 10.37 -29.79 -5.15
C VAL A 354 10.27 -28.79 -4.00
N THR A 355 10.32 -29.25 -2.75
CA THR A 355 10.34 -28.37 -1.57
C THR A 355 11.54 -27.43 -1.57
N TYR A 356 12.74 -27.95 -1.85
CA TYR A 356 13.95 -27.13 -1.92
C TYR A 356 13.89 -26.11 -3.07
N LYS A 357 13.37 -26.53 -4.24
CA LYS A 357 13.18 -25.66 -5.40
C LYS A 357 12.13 -24.57 -5.16
N LEU A 358 11.00 -24.89 -4.53
CA LEU A 358 9.97 -23.92 -4.14
C LEU A 358 10.52 -22.81 -3.23
N ASN A 359 11.52 -23.12 -2.40
CA ASN A 359 12.26 -22.13 -1.62
C ASN A 359 13.31 -21.32 -2.42
N GLY A 360 13.42 -21.53 -3.73
CA GLY A 360 14.38 -20.85 -4.60
C GLY A 360 15.75 -21.49 -4.64
N ASN A 361 15.83 -22.82 -4.48
CA ASN A 361 17.08 -23.58 -4.35
C ASN A 361 17.93 -23.14 -3.15
N THR A 362 17.27 -22.94 -2.00
CA THR A 362 17.94 -22.61 -0.74
C THR A 362 17.19 -23.20 0.44
N ALA A 363 17.92 -23.53 1.51
CA ALA A 363 17.39 -23.91 2.81
C ALA A 363 17.40 -22.74 3.82
N ALA A 364 17.76 -21.54 3.38
CA ALA A 364 17.78 -20.35 4.24
C ALA A 364 16.40 -19.69 4.30
N ASN A 365 15.86 -19.52 5.51
CA ASN A 365 14.52 -18.95 5.78
C ASN A 365 13.41 -19.57 4.90
N PRO A 366 13.25 -20.91 4.92
CA PRO A 366 12.32 -21.60 4.03
C PRO A 366 10.87 -21.23 4.34
N VAL A 367 10.05 -21.11 3.30
CA VAL A 367 8.58 -21.03 3.42
C VAL A 367 7.99 -22.43 3.35
N TRP A 368 8.55 -23.26 2.46
CA TRP A 368 8.10 -24.62 2.21
C TRP A 368 8.91 -25.63 3.02
N GLY A 369 8.24 -26.56 3.68
CA GLY A 369 8.84 -27.64 4.45
C GLY A 369 8.31 -29.01 4.04
N GLN A 370 9.07 -30.06 4.33
CA GLN A 370 8.73 -31.46 4.07
C GLN A 370 9.54 -32.39 4.97
N THR A 371 8.92 -33.47 5.45
CA THR A 371 9.58 -34.48 6.29
C THR A 371 10.08 -35.65 5.43
N ILE A 372 11.38 -35.67 5.14
CA ILE A 372 12.02 -36.64 4.22
C ILE A 372 12.09 -38.05 4.81
N SER A 373 12.10 -38.20 6.14
CA SER A 373 12.07 -39.52 6.80
C SER A 373 10.78 -40.30 6.58
N ASP A 374 9.71 -39.64 6.11
CA ASP A 374 8.43 -40.26 5.76
C ASP A 374 8.16 -40.10 4.26
N SER A 375 8.21 -41.22 3.53
CA SER A 375 8.02 -41.30 2.09
C SER A 375 6.62 -40.91 1.59
N ASN A 376 5.69 -40.57 2.48
CA ASN A 376 4.34 -40.13 2.12
C ASN A 376 4.09 -38.64 2.31
N THR A 377 5.06 -37.87 2.83
CA THR A 377 4.86 -36.43 3.00
C THR A 377 5.10 -35.68 1.70
N LEU A 378 4.28 -34.65 1.48
CA LEU A 378 4.37 -33.73 0.34
C LEU A 378 4.86 -32.36 0.83
N PRO A 379 5.30 -31.46 -0.07
CA PRO A 379 5.64 -30.10 0.30
C PRO A 379 4.47 -29.39 0.98
N THR A 380 4.74 -28.70 2.09
CA THR A 380 3.76 -27.95 2.87
C THR A 380 4.26 -26.53 3.14
N ILE A 381 3.34 -25.59 3.31
CA ILE A 381 3.67 -24.22 3.70
C ILE A 381 3.82 -24.16 5.23
N GLY A 382 4.83 -23.43 5.72
CA GLY A 382 5.12 -23.31 7.16
C GLY A 382 6.28 -24.19 7.60
N ALA A 383 7.42 -24.07 6.91
CA ALA A 383 8.63 -24.80 7.27
C ALA A 383 9.07 -24.52 8.72
N THR A 384 9.64 -25.55 9.33
CA THR A 384 10.28 -25.54 10.66
C THR A 384 11.70 -26.08 10.53
N ASP A 385 12.50 -26.03 11.60
CA ASP A 385 13.83 -26.61 11.59
C ASP A 385 13.80 -28.11 11.22
N ASP A 386 12.80 -28.85 11.73
CA ASP A 386 12.64 -30.29 11.50
C ASP A 386 12.11 -30.64 10.09
N THR A 387 11.51 -29.68 9.39
CA THR A 387 10.94 -29.87 8.05
C THR A 387 11.71 -29.11 6.96
N THR A 388 12.78 -28.41 7.32
CA THR A 388 13.64 -27.73 6.35
C THR A 388 14.37 -28.77 5.52
N VAL A 389 14.39 -28.58 4.20
CA VAL A 389 15.01 -29.53 3.27
C VAL A 389 16.37 -29.01 2.80
N TYR A 390 17.40 -29.82 2.99
CA TYR A 390 18.78 -29.58 2.55
C TYR A 390 19.18 -30.62 1.48
N PRO A 391 19.98 -30.26 0.47
CA PRO A 391 20.59 -31.25 -0.41
C PRO A 391 21.68 -32.04 0.34
N THR A 392 21.83 -33.31 0.02
CA THR A 392 22.89 -34.15 0.59
C THR A 392 24.26 -33.78 0.01
N THR A 393 25.32 -34.04 0.78
CA THR A 393 26.70 -33.78 0.38
C THR A 393 27.15 -34.58 -0.85
N GLU A 394 26.52 -35.72 -1.11
CA GLU A 394 26.78 -36.57 -2.27
C GLU A 394 26.05 -36.11 -3.56
N GLY A 395 25.21 -35.08 -3.46
CA GLY A 395 24.63 -34.37 -4.62
C GLY A 395 23.40 -35.01 -5.26
N ASN A 396 22.96 -36.19 -4.79
CA ASN A 396 21.89 -36.97 -5.42
C ASN A 396 20.62 -37.14 -4.57
N GLY A 397 20.52 -36.48 -3.41
CA GLY A 397 19.36 -36.61 -2.52
C GLY A 397 19.12 -35.37 -1.66
N TYR A 398 18.10 -35.46 -0.81
CA TYR A 398 17.74 -34.43 0.15
C TYR A 398 17.56 -35.02 1.55
N THR A 399 17.66 -34.18 2.58
CA THR A 399 17.56 -34.55 3.99
C THR A 399 16.97 -33.40 4.81
N ASN A 400 16.45 -33.71 6.00
CA ASN A 400 16.14 -32.70 7.01
C ASN A 400 17.32 -32.40 7.94
N GLU A 401 18.42 -33.14 7.82
CA GLU A 401 19.62 -32.90 8.60
C GLU A 401 20.38 -31.69 8.05
N LYS A 402 20.51 -30.67 8.90
CA LYS A 402 21.31 -29.49 8.58
C LYS A 402 22.78 -29.89 8.38
N PRO A 403 23.41 -29.52 7.25
CA PRO A 403 24.82 -29.81 7.02
C PRO A 403 25.70 -29.24 8.14
N GLU A 404 26.73 -30.00 8.56
CA GLU A 404 27.67 -29.54 9.59
C GLU A 404 28.31 -28.20 9.23
N SER A 405 28.67 -27.42 10.25
CA SER A 405 29.28 -26.10 10.13
C SER A 405 30.51 -26.12 9.22
N CYS A 406 30.70 -25.04 8.45
CA CYS A 406 31.84 -24.89 7.54
C CYS A 406 33.18 -24.81 8.29
N SER A 407 33.81 -25.96 8.54
CA SER A 407 35.14 -26.06 9.16
C SER A 407 36.23 -25.31 8.38
N ASP A 408 36.12 -25.26 7.05
CA ASP A 408 37.05 -24.59 6.15
C ASP A 408 36.68 -23.11 5.86
N GLY A 409 35.71 -22.56 6.58
CA GLY A 409 35.18 -21.22 6.37
C GLY A 409 34.03 -21.15 5.35
N HIS A 410 33.33 -20.02 5.33
CA HIS A 410 32.12 -19.83 4.53
C HIS A 410 32.42 -19.29 3.12
N THR A 411 31.75 -19.88 2.13
CA THR A 411 31.63 -19.29 0.79
C THR A 411 30.18 -18.82 0.63
N TYR A 412 29.98 -17.52 0.43
CA TYR A 412 28.66 -16.93 0.33
C TYR A 412 28.27 -16.64 -1.12
N LYS A 413 26.98 -16.75 -1.42
CA LYS A 413 26.35 -16.27 -2.63
C LYS A 413 25.05 -15.57 -2.25
N ASN A 414 24.90 -14.30 -2.62
CA ASN A 414 23.76 -13.47 -2.23
C ASN A 414 23.53 -13.42 -0.71
N GLY A 415 24.61 -13.40 0.08
CA GLY A 415 24.57 -13.38 1.55
C GLY A 415 24.28 -14.73 2.22
N ILE A 416 24.14 -15.81 1.45
CA ILE A 416 23.82 -17.15 1.97
C ILE A 416 25.01 -18.08 1.72
N CYS A 417 25.44 -18.81 2.75
CA CYS A 417 26.53 -19.77 2.61
C CYS A 417 26.10 -20.93 1.71
N THR A 418 26.86 -21.21 0.67
CA THR A 418 26.54 -22.25 -0.32
C THR A 418 26.64 -23.68 0.20
N LYS A 419 27.21 -23.88 1.41
CA LYS A 419 27.41 -25.19 2.04
C LYS A 419 26.48 -25.44 3.22
N CYS A 420 26.47 -24.55 4.20
CA CYS A 420 25.70 -24.72 5.45
C CYS A 420 24.43 -23.86 5.52
N TYR A 421 24.15 -23.05 4.49
CA TYR A 421 22.97 -22.18 4.40
C TYR A 421 22.88 -21.11 5.50
N ASP A 422 23.97 -20.88 6.23
CA ASP A 422 24.09 -19.76 7.16
C ASP A 422 23.96 -18.43 6.41
N VAL A 423 23.17 -17.51 6.95
CA VAL A 423 22.88 -16.21 6.31
C VAL A 423 23.77 -15.15 6.92
N ALA A 424 24.76 -14.66 6.17
CA ALA A 424 25.61 -13.56 6.61
C ALA A 424 24.89 -12.20 6.56
N ALA A 425 24.10 -11.98 5.51
CA ALA A 425 23.31 -10.77 5.33
C ALA A 425 22.07 -11.05 4.48
N LYS A 426 20.99 -10.31 4.71
CA LYS A 426 19.75 -10.39 3.92
C LYS A 426 19.08 -9.03 3.80
N VAL A 427 18.31 -8.83 2.73
CA VAL A 427 17.36 -7.72 2.66
C VAL A 427 16.21 -8.02 3.61
N ALA A 428 16.00 -7.15 4.59
CA ALA A 428 14.98 -7.28 5.62
C ALA A 428 13.66 -6.64 5.21
N GLY A 429 13.69 -5.63 4.36
CA GLY A 429 12.50 -4.94 3.87
C GLY A 429 12.84 -3.61 3.23
N TYR A 430 11.80 -2.84 2.93
CA TYR A 430 11.93 -1.47 2.44
C TYR A 430 10.76 -0.62 2.93
N SER A 431 10.93 0.69 2.96
CA SER A 431 9.85 1.65 3.24
C SER A 431 10.05 2.94 2.45
N VAL A 432 9.06 3.83 2.47
CA VAL A 432 9.20 5.19 1.93
C VAL A 432 9.67 6.14 3.04
N THR A 433 10.45 7.14 2.68
CA THR A 433 10.86 8.23 3.59
C THR A 433 9.81 9.33 3.62
N LEU A 434 9.52 9.84 4.82
CA LEU A 434 8.56 10.92 5.04
C LEU A 434 9.21 12.15 5.72
N ASP A 435 10.54 12.13 5.91
CA ASP A 435 11.35 13.10 6.64
C ASP A 435 12.08 14.10 5.71
N GLY A 436 11.33 14.73 4.80
CA GLY A 436 11.80 15.89 4.02
C GLY A 436 12.47 15.58 2.68
N THR A 437 12.60 14.32 2.27
CA THR A 437 12.97 13.92 0.89
C THR A 437 12.17 12.68 0.48
N ILE A 438 11.64 12.67 -0.75
CA ILE A 438 10.98 11.47 -1.30
C ILE A 438 12.06 10.43 -1.61
N GLY A 439 11.85 9.19 -1.17
CA GLY A 439 12.87 8.18 -1.28
C GLY A 439 12.46 6.84 -0.71
N LEU A 440 13.35 5.87 -0.86
CA LEU A 440 13.19 4.50 -0.39
C LEU A 440 14.24 4.20 0.66
N ASN A 441 13.80 3.80 1.84
CA ASN A 441 14.64 3.15 2.84
C ASN A 441 14.74 1.67 2.49
N PHE A 442 15.96 1.15 2.37
CA PHE A 442 16.24 -0.28 2.25
C PHE A 442 16.84 -0.79 3.54
N TYR A 443 16.22 -1.80 4.13
CA TYR A 443 16.68 -2.41 5.37
C TYR A 443 17.43 -3.70 5.09
N PHE A 444 18.57 -3.88 5.74
CA PHE A 444 19.42 -5.06 5.63
C PHE A 444 19.74 -5.58 7.03
N ASP A 445 19.53 -6.87 7.26
CA ASP A 445 19.97 -7.53 8.49
C ASP A 445 21.32 -8.18 8.21
N ILE A 446 22.36 -7.77 8.95
CA ILE A 446 23.73 -8.27 8.81
C ILE A 446 24.13 -8.96 10.13
N LYS A 447 24.74 -10.13 10.03
CA LYS A 447 25.15 -10.92 11.21
C LYS A 447 26.16 -10.13 12.05
N THR A 448 25.94 -10.11 13.37
CA THR A 448 26.69 -9.28 14.34
C THR A 448 28.20 -9.55 14.37
N ASN A 449 28.61 -10.78 14.06
CA ASN A 449 30.02 -11.18 14.04
C ASN A 449 30.78 -10.74 12.78
N ILE A 450 30.12 -10.12 11.81
CA ILE A 450 30.78 -9.51 10.64
C ILE A 450 31.31 -8.14 11.06
N THR A 451 32.63 -8.00 11.21
CA THR A 451 33.26 -6.80 11.81
C THR A 451 33.65 -5.72 10.81
N ASN A 452 33.97 -6.06 9.56
CA ASN A 452 34.38 -5.12 8.51
C ASN A 452 33.23 -4.78 7.56
N LYS A 453 32.15 -4.18 8.09
CA LYS A 453 30.89 -3.96 7.37
C LYS A 453 31.01 -2.90 6.27
N ALA A 454 30.16 -3.02 5.24
CA ALA A 454 29.97 -1.96 4.25
C ALA A 454 29.64 -0.61 4.89
N THR A 455 30.12 0.47 4.28
CA THR A 455 29.73 1.85 4.63
C THR A 455 28.63 2.40 3.71
N GLN A 456 28.36 1.73 2.60
CA GLN A 456 27.42 2.17 1.57
C GLN A 456 26.84 1.00 0.77
N ILE A 457 25.70 1.25 0.13
CA ILE A 457 25.15 0.42 -0.94
C ILE A 457 25.33 1.11 -2.29
N SER A 458 25.35 0.35 -3.37
CA SER A 458 25.11 0.87 -4.71
C SER A 458 23.67 0.58 -5.12
N TYR A 459 23.08 1.44 -5.94
CA TYR A 459 21.78 1.22 -6.54
C TYR A 459 21.81 1.53 -8.02
N GLN A 460 21.07 0.75 -8.80
CA GLN A 460 20.98 0.89 -10.25
C GLN A 460 19.69 0.23 -10.73
N LYS A 461 18.84 1.00 -11.42
CA LYS A 461 17.82 0.49 -12.35
C LYS A 461 17.19 1.65 -13.13
N ASP A 462 17.02 1.44 -14.43
CA ASP A 462 16.54 2.45 -15.38
C ASP A 462 17.31 3.78 -15.29
N LYS A 463 16.65 4.89 -14.95
CA LYS A 463 17.25 6.23 -14.85
C LYS A 463 17.84 6.53 -13.47
N ILE A 464 17.64 5.66 -12.47
CA ILE A 464 18.12 5.88 -11.10
C ILE A 464 19.40 5.07 -10.87
N SER A 465 20.50 5.76 -10.55
CA SER A 465 21.76 5.11 -10.16
C SER A 465 22.59 5.96 -9.21
N GLY A 466 23.43 5.31 -8.39
CA GLY A 466 24.30 5.99 -7.43
C GLY A 466 24.69 5.11 -6.25
N THR A 467 25.08 5.76 -5.16
CA THR A 467 25.45 5.11 -3.89
C THR A 467 24.76 5.80 -2.72
N ALA A 468 24.31 5.02 -1.74
CA ALA A 468 23.67 5.54 -0.53
C ALA A 468 24.43 5.07 0.72
N LYS A 469 24.59 5.96 1.70
CA LYS A 469 25.26 5.63 2.96
C LYS A 469 24.45 4.57 3.72
N LEU A 470 25.14 3.55 4.20
CA LEU A 470 24.57 2.53 5.08
C LEU A 470 24.76 2.98 6.54
N THR A 471 23.68 3.01 7.30
CA THR A 471 23.68 3.41 8.71
C THR A 471 22.94 2.38 9.55
N GLU A 472 23.32 2.21 10.82
CA GLU A 472 22.57 1.32 11.71
C GLU A 472 21.15 1.88 11.93
N ALA A 473 20.14 1.03 11.78
CA ALA A 473 18.76 1.45 11.96
C ALA A 473 18.48 1.68 13.45
N SER A 474 17.77 2.77 13.79
CA SER A 474 17.36 3.04 15.17
C SER A 474 16.34 2.01 15.69
N ASN A 475 15.52 1.44 14.79
CA ASN A 475 14.56 0.38 15.12
C ASN A 475 15.13 -1.01 14.80
N GLN A 476 15.17 -1.89 15.80
CA GLN A 476 15.61 -3.28 15.71
C GLN A 476 14.45 -4.29 15.91
N ASP A 477 13.20 -3.83 15.85
CA ASP A 477 12.01 -4.68 15.97
C ASP A 477 11.98 -5.75 14.86
N GLY A 478 11.70 -6.99 15.26
CA GLY A 478 11.66 -8.13 14.33
C GLY A 478 13.01 -8.54 13.74
N VAL A 479 14.12 -8.05 14.29
CA VAL A 479 15.47 -8.52 13.95
C VAL A 479 15.73 -9.83 14.68
N THR A 480 16.20 -10.85 13.96
CA THR A 480 16.54 -12.14 14.54
C THR A 480 17.77 -12.02 15.44
N ASP A 481 17.80 -12.76 16.55
CA ASP A 481 18.96 -12.84 17.45
C ASP A 481 20.25 -13.10 16.67
N GLY A 482 21.30 -12.31 16.97
CA GLY A 482 22.59 -12.39 16.29
C GLY A 482 22.72 -11.54 15.02
N TYR A 483 21.71 -10.75 14.65
CA TYR A 483 21.76 -9.77 13.56
C TYR A 483 21.67 -8.32 14.07
N THR A 484 22.16 -7.40 13.24
CA THR A 484 21.96 -5.95 13.39
C THR A 484 21.34 -5.42 12.11
N ARG A 485 20.26 -4.63 12.23
CA ARG A 485 19.61 -3.99 11.10
C ARG A 485 20.30 -2.69 10.72
N TYR A 486 20.54 -2.54 9.43
CA TYR A 486 21.05 -1.35 8.78
C TYR A 486 20.02 -0.80 7.81
N VAL A 487 20.03 0.52 7.61
CA VAL A 487 19.20 1.23 6.65
C VAL A 487 20.06 2.08 5.73
N ALA A 488 19.71 2.09 4.46
CA ALA A 488 20.23 3.03 3.47
C ALA A 488 19.06 3.69 2.73
N THR A 489 19.12 5.02 2.63
CA THR A 489 18.08 5.82 1.99
C THR A 489 18.50 6.18 0.57
N VAL A 490 17.73 5.72 -0.40
CA VAL A 490 17.88 6.08 -1.82
C VAL A 490 16.91 7.22 -2.13
N PRO A 491 17.40 8.44 -2.43
CA PRO A 491 16.54 9.54 -2.84
C PRO A 491 15.92 9.25 -4.22
N VAL A 492 14.66 9.64 -4.40
CA VAL A 492 13.90 9.49 -5.64
C VAL A 492 13.18 10.81 -5.91
N ASP A 493 13.30 11.35 -7.13
CA ASP A 493 12.60 12.56 -7.51
C ASP A 493 11.09 12.29 -7.70
N SER A 494 10.26 13.34 -7.64
CA SER A 494 8.78 13.18 -7.71
C SER A 494 8.31 12.54 -9.03
N ASP A 495 9.00 12.79 -10.13
CA ASP A 495 8.75 12.22 -11.46
C ASP A 495 9.25 10.77 -11.59
N GLN A 496 10.03 10.29 -10.63
CA GLN A 496 10.66 8.98 -10.62
C GLN A 496 10.01 7.98 -9.64
N MET A 497 8.92 8.35 -8.96
CA MET A 497 8.27 7.53 -7.92
C MET A 497 7.76 6.15 -8.42
N ASN A 498 7.56 6.00 -9.73
CA ASN A 498 7.18 4.74 -10.39
C ASN A 498 8.38 3.90 -10.87
N ILE A 499 9.60 4.46 -10.85
CA ILE A 499 10.79 3.78 -11.33
C ILE A 499 11.26 2.80 -10.26
N ASP A 500 11.43 1.55 -10.68
CA ASP A 500 11.98 0.51 -9.82
C ASP A 500 13.43 0.81 -9.47
N VAL A 501 13.79 0.57 -8.21
CA VAL A 501 15.14 0.65 -7.67
C VAL A 501 15.57 -0.74 -7.23
N VAL A 502 16.78 -1.14 -7.64
CA VAL A 502 17.47 -2.33 -7.16
C VAL A 502 18.75 -1.90 -6.46
N THR A 503 18.97 -2.43 -5.26
CA THR A 503 20.14 -2.14 -4.44
C THR A 503 21.07 -3.34 -4.38
N THR A 504 22.35 -3.07 -4.19
CA THR A 504 23.40 -4.07 -4.01
C THR A 504 24.24 -3.66 -2.80
N LEU A 505 24.28 -4.54 -1.80
CA LEU A 505 25.05 -4.39 -0.57
C LEU A 505 26.25 -5.34 -0.59
N LYS A 506 27.47 -4.81 -0.55
CA LYS A 506 28.68 -5.59 -0.24
C LYS A 506 28.92 -5.54 1.27
N TYR A 507 28.39 -6.50 2.03
CA TYR A 507 28.31 -6.42 3.49
C TYR A 507 29.61 -6.66 4.25
N SER A 508 30.69 -7.07 3.58
CA SER A 508 32.03 -7.15 4.17
C SER A 508 33.13 -6.92 3.15
N ASP A 509 34.20 -6.23 3.52
CA ASP A 509 35.39 -6.07 2.66
C ASP A 509 36.17 -7.38 2.49
N THR A 510 36.04 -8.31 3.44
CA THR A 510 36.72 -9.61 3.41
C THR A 510 35.91 -10.71 2.76
N ILE A 511 34.63 -10.45 2.44
CA ILE A 511 33.74 -11.39 1.77
C ILE A 511 33.42 -10.83 0.39
N ASP A 512 33.88 -11.51 -0.65
CA ASP A 512 33.66 -11.10 -2.04
C ASP A 512 32.28 -11.57 -2.55
N ASP A 513 31.22 -11.16 -1.83
CA ASP A 513 29.83 -11.46 -2.15
C ASP A 513 28.94 -10.25 -1.84
N THR A 514 27.77 -10.20 -2.47
CA THR A 514 26.84 -9.07 -2.38
C THR A 514 25.42 -9.56 -2.18
N VAL A 515 24.64 -8.83 -1.38
CA VAL A 515 23.18 -9.03 -1.29
C VAL A 515 22.49 -8.09 -2.27
N ILE A 516 21.65 -8.62 -3.15
CA ILE A 516 20.89 -7.84 -4.13
C ILE A 516 19.41 -7.84 -3.75
N SER A 517 18.79 -6.66 -3.73
CA SER A 517 17.35 -6.54 -3.46
C SER A 517 16.50 -6.93 -4.67
N LYS A 518 15.21 -7.22 -4.43
CA LYS A 518 14.21 -7.15 -5.49
C LYS A 518 14.09 -5.70 -5.98
N ALA A 519 13.31 -5.53 -7.05
CA ALA A 519 12.95 -4.23 -7.58
C ALA A 519 11.79 -3.62 -6.78
N TYR A 520 12.00 -2.42 -6.24
CA TYR A 520 11.03 -1.71 -5.41
C TYR A 520 10.88 -0.27 -5.88
N ASN A 521 9.69 0.32 -5.77
CA ASN A 521 9.46 1.73 -6.07
C ASN A 521 8.54 2.37 -5.03
N VAL A 522 8.46 3.69 -5.03
CA VAL A 522 7.69 4.45 -4.04
C VAL A 522 6.20 4.10 -4.16
N ASN A 523 5.63 4.11 -5.37
CA ASN A 523 4.20 3.88 -5.55
C ASN A 523 3.75 2.45 -5.19
N LYS A 524 4.57 1.41 -5.42
CA LYS A 524 4.31 0.04 -4.94
C LYS A 524 4.20 -0.02 -3.42
N TYR A 525 5.05 0.72 -2.71
CA TYR A 525 4.97 0.79 -1.25
C TYR A 525 3.74 1.59 -0.80
N LEU A 526 3.44 2.72 -1.44
CA LEU A 526 2.23 3.52 -1.11
C LEU A 526 0.95 2.71 -1.31
N ASN A 527 0.87 1.89 -2.37
CA ASN A 527 -0.24 0.96 -2.57
C ASN A 527 -0.34 -0.10 -1.47
N THR A 528 0.82 -0.54 -0.94
CA THR A 528 0.87 -1.46 0.21
C THR A 528 0.38 -0.79 1.49
N ILE A 529 0.78 0.47 1.74
CA ILE A 529 0.28 1.27 2.87
C ILE A 529 -1.24 1.50 2.73
N TYR A 530 -1.70 1.80 1.52
CA TYR A 530 -3.11 2.06 1.28
C TYR A 530 -3.98 0.83 1.60
N SER A 531 -3.52 -0.36 1.20
CA SER A 531 -4.23 -1.61 1.46
C SER A 531 -4.08 -2.11 2.89
N ASP A 532 -2.91 -1.92 3.50
CA ASP A 532 -2.61 -2.35 4.87
C ASP A 532 -1.74 -1.32 5.63
N PRO A 533 -2.34 -0.24 6.14
CA PRO A 533 -1.62 0.77 6.92
C PRO A 533 -1.18 0.24 8.30
N THR A 534 -1.74 -0.89 8.74
CA THR A 534 -1.46 -1.48 10.06
C THR A 534 -0.05 -2.03 10.16
N SER A 535 0.54 -2.42 9.03
CA SER A 535 1.93 -2.84 8.91
C SER A 535 2.93 -1.73 9.29
N VAL A 536 2.51 -0.46 9.22
CA VAL A 536 3.32 0.73 9.56
C VAL A 536 2.89 1.35 10.88
N LEU A 537 1.60 1.28 11.21
CA LEU A 537 0.98 1.92 12.38
C LEU A 537 0.88 1.01 13.61
N THR A 538 1.90 0.19 13.87
CA THR A 538 1.89 -0.82 14.95
C THR A 538 1.49 -0.26 16.32
N ASN A 539 1.68 1.04 16.56
CA ASN A 539 1.39 1.72 17.82
C ASN A 539 0.32 2.83 17.75
N ASP A 540 -0.17 3.20 16.55
CA ASP A 540 -1.15 4.28 16.38
C ASP A 540 -2.06 4.04 15.17
N ILE A 541 -2.81 2.94 15.23
CA ILE A 541 -3.75 2.56 14.17
C ILE A 541 -4.90 3.56 13.98
N THR A 542 -5.10 4.48 14.93
CA THR A 542 -6.12 5.52 14.80
C THR A 542 -5.88 6.42 13.59
N LYS A 543 -4.62 6.53 13.16
CA LYS A 543 -4.20 7.25 11.95
C LYS A 543 -4.33 6.47 10.64
N SER A 544 -4.96 5.30 10.66
CA SER A 544 -5.08 4.43 9.48
C SER A 544 -5.72 5.16 8.29
N ASN A 545 -6.76 5.95 8.53
CA ASN A 545 -7.45 6.69 7.48
C ASN A 545 -6.61 7.84 6.91
N GLU A 546 -5.95 8.59 7.80
CA GLU A 546 -5.05 9.69 7.44
C GLU A 546 -3.84 9.16 6.67
N LEU A 547 -3.30 8.01 7.06
CA LEU A 547 -2.18 7.37 6.37
C LEU A 547 -2.59 6.86 4.98
N LYS A 548 -3.79 6.30 4.84
CA LYS A 548 -4.35 5.92 3.54
C LYS A 548 -4.57 7.13 2.64
N ALA A 549 -5.12 8.21 3.17
CA ALA A 549 -5.30 9.46 2.43
C ALA A 549 -3.95 10.05 2.00
N LEU A 550 -2.96 10.02 2.89
CA LEU A 550 -1.59 10.44 2.60
C LEU A 550 -0.96 9.59 1.48
N SER A 551 -1.10 8.27 1.53
CA SER A 551 -0.51 7.39 0.51
C SER A 551 -1.16 7.57 -0.86
N GLN A 552 -2.49 7.75 -0.92
CA GLN A 552 -3.22 8.01 -2.18
C GLN A 552 -2.87 9.36 -2.80
N THR A 553 -2.83 10.41 -1.99
CA THR A 553 -2.51 11.77 -2.47
C THR A 553 -1.05 11.89 -2.89
N MET A 554 -0.13 11.22 -2.19
CA MET A 554 1.28 11.13 -2.58
C MET A 554 1.46 10.38 -3.91
N SER A 555 0.77 9.25 -4.11
CA SER A 555 0.78 8.51 -5.38
C SER A 555 0.25 9.38 -6.54
N THR A 556 -0.84 10.11 -6.27
CA THR A 556 -1.45 11.05 -7.22
C THR A 556 -0.52 12.21 -7.59
N TYR A 557 0.20 12.78 -6.61
CA TYR A 557 1.23 13.78 -6.86
C TYR A 557 2.36 13.26 -7.75
N GLY A 558 2.88 12.06 -7.45
CA GLY A 558 3.93 11.43 -8.27
C GLY A 558 3.51 11.21 -9.72
N TYR A 559 2.24 10.85 -9.96
CA TYR A 559 1.68 10.72 -11.31
C TYR A 559 1.71 12.05 -12.09
N TYR A 560 1.15 13.11 -11.53
CA TYR A 560 1.09 14.40 -12.23
C TYR A 560 2.46 15.06 -12.36
N ALA A 561 3.39 14.76 -11.45
CA ALA A 561 4.78 15.16 -11.60
C ALA A 561 5.40 14.50 -12.84
N ASN A 562 5.23 13.19 -12.98
CA ASN A 562 5.70 12.43 -14.13
C ASN A 562 5.08 12.93 -15.46
N GLU A 563 3.76 13.19 -15.50
CA GLU A 563 3.07 13.78 -16.66
C GLU A 563 3.67 15.14 -17.03
N TYR A 564 3.97 15.99 -16.03
CA TYR A 564 4.51 17.32 -16.22
C TYR A 564 5.94 17.32 -16.80
N PHE A 565 6.84 16.49 -16.26
CA PHE A 565 8.24 16.45 -16.67
C PHE A 565 8.47 15.68 -18.00
N GLY A 566 7.41 15.15 -18.60
CA GLY A 566 7.42 14.59 -19.96
C GLY A 566 8.00 13.18 -20.06
N ASP A 567 8.10 12.46 -18.94
CA ASP A 567 8.75 11.16 -18.85
C ASP A 567 7.75 10.00 -18.68
N TYR A 568 7.17 9.51 -19.77
CA TYR A 568 6.45 8.23 -19.95
C TYR A 568 5.38 7.79 -18.89
N ASN A 569 4.13 7.62 -19.34
CA ASN A 569 3.03 7.05 -18.55
C ASN A 569 3.16 5.53 -18.34
N LYS A 570 2.92 5.04 -17.10
CA LYS A 570 1.87 4.04 -16.79
C LYS A 570 1.59 3.92 -15.28
N TYR A 571 0.65 4.70 -14.77
CA TYR A 571 -0.16 4.42 -13.58
C TYR A 571 -1.39 5.35 -13.67
N GLU A 572 -2.62 4.89 -13.44
CA GLU A 572 -3.75 5.82 -13.22
C GLU A 572 -3.64 6.31 -11.76
N PRO A 573 -3.70 7.63 -11.49
CA PRO A 573 -3.62 8.12 -10.12
C PRO A 573 -4.80 7.57 -9.32
N SER A 574 -4.55 7.21 -8.06
CA SER A 574 -5.57 6.64 -7.17
C SER A 574 -6.76 7.59 -6.94
N ILE A 575 -6.50 8.89 -7.05
CA ILE A 575 -7.52 9.94 -7.02
C ILE A 575 -7.46 10.64 -8.38
N LYS A 576 -8.59 10.64 -9.11
CA LYS A 576 -8.64 11.30 -10.42
C LYS A 576 -8.63 12.82 -10.22
N MET A 577 -8.14 13.54 -11.22
CA MET A 577 -8.14 15.01 -11.19
C MET A 577 -9.49 15.62 -10.82
N ASN A 578 -10.59 15.04 -11.33
CA ASN A 578 -11.94 15.55 -11.06
C ASN A 578 -12.38 15.39 -9.60
N ASP A 579 -11.75 14.48 -8.85
CA ASP A 579 -12.02 14.24 -7.44
C ASP A 579 -11.17 15.16 -6.54
N LEU A 580 -10.08 15.70 -7.09
CA LEU A 580 -9.31 16.76 -6.46
C LEU A 580 -10.06 18.08 -6.71
N SER A 581 -10.63 18.68 -5.66
CA SER A 581 -11.30 19.98 -5.76
C SER A 581 -10.72 20.96 -4.74
N VAL A 582 -10.41 22.17 -5.21
CA VAL A 582 -9.89 23.25 -4.36
C VAL A 582 -10.82 24.44 -4.49
N THR A 583 -11.40 24.90 -3.38
CA THR A 583 -12.27 26.08 -3.37
C THR A 583 -11.47 27.36 -3.08
N ALA A 584 -12.03 28.52 -3.45
CA ALA A 584 -11.45 29.81 -3.08
C ALA A 584 -11.36 30.02 -1.55
N GLU A 585 -12.24 29.36 -0.79
CA GLU A 585 -12.26 29.38 0.67
C GLU A 585 -11.10 28.55 1.25
N ASN A 586 -10.83 27.36 0.69
CA ASN A 586 -9.67 26.51 1.03
C ASN A 586 -8.32 27.22 0.77
N LEU A 587 -8.24 28.08 -0.24
CA LEU A 587 -7.04 28.88 -0.53
C LEU A 587 -6.87 30.09 0.40
N SER A 588 -7.92 30.49 1.12
CA SER A 588 -7.95 31.69 1.96
C SER A 588 -7.53 31.44 3.42
N THR A 589 -7.56 30.18 3.86
CA THR A 589 -7.16 29.73 5.21
C THR A 589 -5.64 29.68 5.39
N TYR A 590 -4.88 29.57 4.30
CA TYR A 590 -3.42 29.58 4.30
C TYR A 590 -2.86 30.98 4.58
N LYS A 591 -2.53 31.26 5.85
CA LYS A 591 -1.69 32.41 6.22
C LYS A 591 -0.24 32.08 5.90
N MET A 592 0.36 32.79 4.94
CA MET A 592 1.81 32.81 4.76
C MET A 592 2.45 33.45 6.00
N SER A 593 2.82 32.65 6.98
CA SER A 593 3.58 33.11 8.13
C SER A 593 4.46 32.00 8.67
N TYR A 594 5.77 32.25 8.68
CA TYR A 594 6.71 31.58 9.57
C TYR A 594 7.63 32.64 10.19
N GLN A 595 7.85 32.52 11.49
CA GLN A 595 8.99 33.08 12.21
C GLN A 595 9.51 31.98 13.14
N ASP A 596 10.76 31.56 12.95
CA ASP A 596 11.59 31.14 14.08
C ASP A 596 12.73 32.14 14.17
N THR A 597 12.71 32.91 15.26
CA THR A 597 13.73 33.92 15.58
C THR A 597 14.69 33.44 16.67
N GLU A 598 14.53 32.22 17.16
CA GLU A 598 15.23 31.70 18.34
C GLU A 598 16.17 30.52 18.04
N ASN A 599 16.06 29.82 16.90
CA ASN A 599 16.90 28.65 16.63
C ASN A 599 17.55 28.60 15.23
N PRO A 600 18.75 29.20 15.04
CA PRO A 600 19.46 29.25 13.76
C PRO A 600 19.98 27.89 13.23
N ASN A 601 19.73 26.78 13.93
CA ASN A 601 20.13 25.43 13.52
C ASN A 601 19.02 24.63 12.83
N TYR A 602 17.79 25.15 12.76
CA TYR A 602 16.69 24.52 12.03
C TYR A 602 16.66 25.01 10.58
N THR A 603 17.24 24.22 9.66
CA THR A 603 17.08 24.43 8.23
C THR A 603 15.80 23.75 7.76
N LEU A 604 14.77 24.53 7.42
CA LEU A 604 13.57 24.04 6.72
C LEU A 604 13.97 23.53 5.32
N LYS A 605 14.15 22.21 5.19
CA LYS A 605 14.32 21.53 3.89
C LYS A 605 12.94 21.25 3.30
N HIS A 606 12.33 22.23 2.64
CA HIS A 606 11.14 21.95 1.82
C HIS A 606 11.52 21.41 0.44
N TYR A 607 10.70 20.48 -0.03
CA TYR A 607 10.85 19.62 -1.20
C TYR A 607 11.44 20.33 -2.43
N ALA A 608 12.61 19.88 -2.85
CA ALA A 608 13.51 20.52 -3.81
C ALA A 608 12.96 20.71 -5.24
N THR A 609 11.77 20.21 -5.55
CA THR A 609 11.20 20.28 -6.91
C THR A 609 10.45 21.59 -7.20
N SER A 610 10.01 22.34 -6.18
CA SER A 610 9.32 23.64 -6.39
C SER A 610 10.23 24.72 -6.99
N PHE A 611 11.55 24.60 -6.82
CA PHE A 611 12.52 25.61 -7.23
C PHE A 611 13.02 25.44 -8.68
N GLN A 612 13.07 24.21 -9.21
CA GLN A 612 13.45 23.96 -10.61
C GLN A 612 12.48 24.64 -11.60
N HIS A 613 11.22 24.81 -11.21
CA HIS A 613 10.18 25.43 -12.03
C HIS A 613 10.22 26.98 -12.04
N LEU A 614 10.94 27.62 -11.12
CA LEU A 614 11.19 29.07 -11.17
C LEU A 614 12.05 29.47 -12.40
N GLN A 615 12.77 28.51 -12.97
CA GLN A 615 13.70 28.70 -14.07
C GLN A 615 13.01 28.85 -15.45
N THR A 616 11.81 28.27 -15.62
CA THR A 616 11.17 28.13 -16.93
C THR A 616 9.97 29.04 -17.16
N ILE A 617 9.20 29.41 -16.13
CA ILE A 617 7.90 30.08 -16.35
C ILE A 617 7.92 31.60 -16.07
N ALA A 618 8.78 32.10 -15.18
CA ALA A 618 8.69 33.49 -14.75
C ALA A 618 10.00 34.25 -14.98
N GLY A 619 10.10 34.88 -16.15
CA GLY A 619 10.74 36.19 -16.20
C GLY A 619 9.99 37.12 -15.23
N VAL A 620 10.50 37.24 -14.00
CA VAL A 620 10.03 38.11 -12.92
C VAL A 620 8.70 37.70 -12.23
N PHE A 621 8.75 37.54 -10.91
CA PHE A 621 7.56 37.54 -10.05
C PHE A 621 7.20 38.98 -9.66
N TYR A 622 5.94 39.36 -9.83
CA TYR A 622 5.38 40.56 -9.21
C TYR A 622 4.46 40.12 -8.07
N VAL A 623 4.79 40.49 -6.83
CA VAL A 623 3.83 40.42 -5.72
C VAL A 623 3.15 41.79 -5.64
N LYS A 624 1.82 41.84 -5.69
CA LYS A 624 1.05 43.06 -5.42
C LYS A 624 0.47 42.97 -4.02
N ALA A 625 0.80 43.91 -3.15
CA ALA A 625 0.08 44.08 -1.89
C ALA A 625 -1.17 44.94 -2.15
N ILE A 626 -2.33 44.51 -1.65
CA ILE A 626 -3.53 45.35 -1.61
C ILE A 626 -3.67 45.81 -0.16
N ASP A 627 -3.58 47.12 0.07
CA ASP A 627 -3.99 47.73 1.33
C ASP A 627 -5.53 47.72 1.41
N PRO A 628 -6.15 47.02 2.37
CA PRO A 628 -7.60 46.93 2.49
C PRO A 628 -8.29 48.28 2.79
N GLN A 629 -7.54 49.30 3.19
CA GLN A 629 -8.09 50.59 3.64
C GLN A 629 -7.87 51.74 2.64
N THR A 630 -6.88 51.67 1.74
CA THR A 630 -6.47 52.85 0.95
C THR A 630 -6.52 52.70 -0.58
N THR A 631 -6.72 51.50 -1.14
CA THR A 631 -6.80 51.26 -2.61
C THR A 631 -5.64 51.80 -3.47
N THR A 632 -4.56 52.30 -2.88
CA THR A 632 -3.36 52.72 -3.62
C THR A 632 -2.43 51.53 -3.86
N LEU A 633 -2.00 51.41 -5.11
CA LEU A 633 -1.16 50.33 -5.63
C LEU A 633 0.32 50.67 -5.43
N GLU A 634 1.02 49.96 -4.53
CA GLU A 634 2.48 49.99 -4.49
C GLU A 634 3.08 48.75 -5.16
N ASN A 635 4.13 48.95 -5.96
CA ASN A 635 4.88 47.86 -6.58
C ASN A 635 5.88 47.28 -5.58
N VAL A 636 5.83 45.97 -5.33
CA VAL A 636 6.75 45.27 -4.42
C VAL A 636 7.86 44.57 -5.22
N TYR A 637 9.10 44.69 -4.76
CA TYR A 637 10.30 44.09 -5.36
C TYR A 637 10.91 42.98 -4.47
N MET A 638 11.46 41.92 -5.08
CA MET A 638 12.08 40.78 -4.39
C MET A 638 13.60 40.71 -4.65
N GLY A 639 14.40 40.39 -3.63
CA GLY A 639 15.85 40.08 -3.73
C GLY A 639 16.20 38.73 -3.08
N TYR A 640 17.43 38.23 -3.27
CA TYR A 640 17.95 36.99 -2.64
C TYR A 640 19.43 37.14 -2.21
N LYS A 641 19.94 36.25 -1.34
CA LYS A 641 21.34 36.25 -0.84
C LYS A 641 21.95 34.84 -0.97
N ILE A 642 23.23 34.72 -1.32
CA ILE A 642 23.97 33.45 -1.33
C ILE A 642 25.03 33.52 -0.22
N GLN A 643 25.04 32.53 0.68
CA GLN A 643 26.02 32.44 1.77
C GLN A 643 27.15 31.47 1.39
N SER A 644 28.13 31.91 0.60
CA SER A 644 29.49 31.37 0.67
C SER A 644 30.46 32.31 -0.03
N GLU A 645 31.42 32.81 0.75
CA GLU A 645 32.63 33.55 0.36
C GLU A 645 32.46 34.71 -0.63
N GLY A 646 32.13 35.91 -0.11
CA GLY A 646 32.71 37.21 -0.51
C GLY A 646 32.64 37.71 -1.96
N GLU A 647 32.26 36.89 -2.94
CA GLU A 647 32.29 37.20 -4.36
C GLU A 647 30.87 37.19 -4.94
N TYR A 648 30.42 38.38 -5.31
CA TYR A 648 29.18 38.61 -6.02
C TYR A 648 29.43 38.42 -7.52
N LEU A 649 28.78 37.44 -8.15
CA LEU A 649 28.82 37.30 -9.60
C LEU A 649 27.82 38.29 -10.22
N ALA A 650 28.31 39.45 -10.65
CA ALA A 650 27.62 40.26 -11.64
C ALA A 650 27.87 39.62 -13.01
N GLY A 651 26.80 39.32 -13.76
CA GLY A 651 26.88 38.64 -15.05
C GLY A 651 27.84 39.35 -16.01
N ASP A 652 28.81 38.61 -16.52
CA ASP A 652 29.71 39.09 -17.57
C ASP A 652 28.98 39.05 -18.92
N ALA A 653 29.34 40.03 -19.76
CA ALA A 653 28.57 40.49 -20.90
C ALA A 653 28.55 39.50 -22.06
N ASP A 654 27.36 39.09 -22.50
CA ASP A 654 26.94 39.16 -23.91
C ASP A 654 25.56 38.51 -24.12
N SER A 655 24.51 39.17 -23.62
CA SER A 655 23.23 39.44 -24.30
C SER A 655 22.13 39.77 -23.27
N TYR A 656 21.31 40.77 -23.61
CA TYR A 656 20.16 41.34 -22.88
C TYR A 656 20.42 42.55 -21.95
N SER A 657 20.49 43.75 -22.57
CA SER A 657 19.96 45.05 -22.09
C SER A 657 20.45 45.68 -20.77
N SER A 658 21.72 46.11 -20.76
CA SER A 658 22.25 47.49 -20.61
C SER A 658 21.76 48.54 -19.58
N THR A 659 21.29 48.22 -18.37
CA THR A 659 21.56 49.13 -17.22
C THR A 659 21.49 48.41 -15.87
N PRO A 660 22.64 48.09 -15.23
CA PRO A 660 22.69 47.66 -13.84
C PRO A 660 22.22 48.80 -12.93
N VAL A 661 21.27 48.53 -12.02
CA VAL A 661 20.98 49.46 -10.92
C VAL A 661 22.14 49.39 -9.94
N SER A 662 22.74 50.53 -9.61
CA SER A 662 23.91 50.62 -8.73
C SER A 662 23.61 50.03 -7.36
N ILE A 663 24.38 49.01 -6.98
CA ILE A 663 24.30 48.32 -5.71
C ILE A 663 24.87 49.24 -4.61
N ASP A 664 24.07 49.59 -3.61
CA ASP A 664 24.59 50.12 -2.36
C ASP A 664 25.30 48.98 -1.60
N LYS A 665 26.62 49.06 -1.53
CA LYS A 665 27.51 48.05 -0.92
C LYS A 665 27.34 47.92 0.59
N SER A 666 26.55 48.79 1.23
CA SER A 666 26.46 48.86 2.69
C SER A 666 25.70 47.70 3.35
N ASN A 667 24.88 46.94 2.62
CA ASN A 667 23.96 45.96 3.23
C ASN A 667 24.09 44.49 2.75
N ASN A 668 25.14 44.11 2.02
CA ASN A 668 25.42 42.70 1.68
C ASN A 668 24.32 41.95 0.86
N TYR A 669 23.40 42.66 0.20
CA TYR A 669 22.37 42.06 -0.67
C TYR A 669 22.75 42.19 -2.15
N ALA A 670 22.57 41.11 -2.91
CA ALA A 670 22.66 41.14 -4.37
C ALA A 670 21.25 41.25 -4.95
N PHE A 671 21.05 42.20 -5.87
CA PHE A 671 19.77 42.36 -6.56
C PHE A 671 20.01 42.10 -8.05
N ALA A 672 19.41 41.02 -8.56
CA ALA A 672 19.40 40.74 -9.98
C ALA A 672 17.99 41.02 -10.53
N LEU A 673 17.89 41.96 -11.47
CA LEU A 673 16.82 41.90 -12.47
C LEU A 673 17.20 40.77 -13.43
N THR A 674 16.73 39.56 -13.09
CA THR A 674 16.71 38.35 -13.92
C THR A 674 18.01 37.98 -14.64
N SER A 675 18.79 37.06 -14.07
CA SER A 675 19.55 36.07 -14.84
C SER A 675 19.80 34.83 -13.96
N GLN A 676 19.78 33.65 -14.59
CA GLN A 676 19.66 32.31 -13.99
C GLN A 676 20.73 31.96 -12.94
N ILE A 677 20.34 31.26 -11.87
CA ILE A 677 21.26 30.62 -10.91
C ILE A 677 21.49 29.15 -11.34
N PRO A 678 22.74 28.65 -11.48
CA PRO A 678 23.02 27.25 -11.79
C PRO A 678 22.54 26.28 -10.69
N ILE A 679 21.95 25.14 -11.08
CA ILE A 679 21.45 24.09 -10.16
C ILE A 679 22.48 23.66 -9.11
N SER A 680 23.76 23.58 -9.48
CA SER A 680 24.86 23.21 -8.58
C SER A 680 25.13 24.22 -7.45
N LYS A 681 24.54 25.42 -7.51
CA LYS A 681 24.67 26.49 -6.52
C LYS A 681 23.40 26.69 -5.68
N LEU A 682 22.30 25.99 -5.99
CA LEU A 682 21.03 26.08 -5.24
C LEU A 682 21.02 25.19 -3.99
N SER A 683 21.75 24.09 -4.00
CA SER A 683 21.83 23.14 -2.88
C SER A 683 22.49 23.69 -1.62
N SER A 684 23.18 24.84 -1.72
CA SER A 684 23.85 25.54 -0.62
C SER A 684 23.31 26.97 -0.37
N ALA A 685 22.20 27.35 -1.03
CA ALA A 685 21.64 28.69 -0.94
C ALA A 685 20.49 28.77 0.08
N GLU A 686 20.54 29.74 0.99
CA GLU A 686 19.39 30.16 1.81
C GLU A 686 18.68 31.35 1.15
N PHE A 687 17.38 31.23 0.92
CA PHE A 687 16.59 32.31 0.32
C PHE A 687 16.00 33.21 1.39
N GLN A 688 16.40 34.48 1.42
CA GLN A 688 15.69 35.54 2.15
C GLN A 688 15.03 36.47 1.16
N VAL A 689 13.69 36.55 1.22
CA VAL A 689 12.90 37.51 0.44
C VAL A 689 12.66 38.75 1.29
N THR A 690 13.21 39.88 0.89
CA THR A 690 12.99 41.17 1.56
C THR A 690 11.91 41.95 0.80
N PHE A 691 11.00 42.59 1.53
CA PHE A 691 10.03 43.55 0.99
C PHE A 691 10.60 44.93 1.18
N GLY A 692 10.36 45.85 0.26
CA GLY A 692 10.89 47.20 0.40
C GLY A 692 10.44 48.11 -0.73
N ASN A 693 10.58 49.40 -0.49
CA ASN A 693 10.17 50.42 -1.44
C ASN A 693 11.39 50.86 -2.25
N MET A 694 11.19 50.97 -3.56
CA MET A 694 12.14 51.60 -4.47
C MET A 694 11.79 53.08 -4.60
N THR A 695 12.75 53.94 -4.26
CA THR A 695 12.65 55.38 -4.48
C THR A 695 13.98 55.85 -5.06
N ASP A 696 13.96 56.52 -6.22
CA ASP A 696 15.16 57.02 -6.91
C ASP A 696 16.30 55.98 -7.01
N ASN A 697 15.96 54.78 -7.50
CA ASN A 697 16.88 53.63 -7.63
C ASN A 697 17.51 53.12 -6.31
N THR A 698 17.03 53.57 -5.16
CA THR A 698 17.48 53.13 -3.85
C THR A 698 16.39 52.26 -3.21
N TYR A 699 16.75 51.03 -2.85
CA TYR A 699 15.86 50.09 -2.19
C TYR A 699 15.94 50.26 -0.67
N THR A 700 14.80 50.53 -0.03
CA THR A 700 14.70 50.57 1.43
C THR A 700 13.96 49.31 1.91
N PRO A 701 14.62 48.38 2.64
CA PRO A 701 13.95 47.21 3.18
C PRO A 701 12.87 47.61 4.19
N ALA A 702 11.66 47.09 4.03
CA ALA A 702 10.67 47.06 5.08
C ALA A 702 11.20 46.19 6.23
N SER A 703 10.95 46.62 7.48
CA SER A 703 11.50 46.02 8.69
C SER A 703 11.10 44.56 8.96
N ASN A 704 10.25 43.96 8.11
CA ASN A 704 9.66 42.65 8.32
C ASN A 704 9.98 41.75 7.12
N ILE A 705 11.09 41.00 7.22
CA ILE A 705 11.43 39.93 6.27
C ILE A 705 10.39 38.82 6.42
N LYS A 706 9.76 38.40 5.31
CA LYS A 706 8.83 37.26 5.29
C LYS A 706 9.35 36.20 4.32
N ILE A 707 9.50 34.98 4.80
CA ILE A 707 9.85 33.80 4.01
C ILE A 707 8.56 33.24 3.38
N TYR A 708 8.59 32.86 2.11
CA TYR A 708 7.43 32.34 1.37
C TYR A 708 7.62 30.84 1.10
N SER A 709 6.56 30.07 1.36
CA SER A 709 6.54 28.61 1.21
C SER A 709 6.05 28.15 -0.18
N PRO A 710 6.24 26.88 -0.57
CA PRO A 710 5.76 26.30 -1.84
C PRO A 710 4.27 26.54 -2.16
N TYR A 711 3.44 26.76 -1.13
CA TYR A 711 2.01 27.10 -1.25
C TYR A 711 1.74 28.39 -2.03
N CYS A 712 2.72 29.29 -2.10
CA CYS A 712 2.60 30.54 -2.85
C CYS A 712 2.57 30.29 -4.35
N TYR A 713 3.35 29.30 -4.83
CA TYR A 713 3.34 28.85 -6.21
C TYR A 713 2.04 28.10 -6.52
N ILE A 714 1.67 27.13 -5.67
CA ILE A 714 0.42 26.35 -5.80
C ILE A 714 -0.79 27.29 -5.95
N ARG A 715 -0.90 28.28 -5.06
CA ARG A 715 -1.99 29.27 -5.11
C ARG A 715 -1.98 30.10 -6.39
N GLN A 716 -0.81 30.52 -6.89
CA GLN A 716 -0.74 31.28 -8.13
C GLN A 716 -1.15 30.44 -9.34
N VAL A 717 -0.73 29.18 -9.40
CA VAL A 717 -1.09 28.29 -10.51
C VAL A 717 -2.60 28.02 -10.52
N LEU A 718 -3.17 27.68 -9.36
CA LEU A 718 -4.61 27.39 -9.22
C LEU A 718 -5.49 28.61 -9.49
N VAL A 719 -5.03 29.83 -9.22
CA VAL A 719 -5.78 31.08 -9.47
C VAL A 719 -5.65 31.55 -10.93
N LYS A 720 -4.51 31.28 -11.59
CA LYS A 720 -4.15 31.89 -12.88
C LYS A 720 -4.46 31.00 -14.09
N TYR A 721 -4.35 29.68 -13.96
CA TYR A 721 -4.46 28.75 -15.08
C TYR A 721 -5.79 27.97 -15.02
N GLY A 722 -6.28 27.54 -16.18
CA GLY A 722 -7.53 26.77 -16.30
C GLY A 722 -7.38 25.31 -15.85
N GLN A 723 -8.50 24.68 -15.49
CA GLN A 723 -8.58 23.35 -14.86
C GLN A 723 -7.89 22.21 -15.65
N ASP A 724 -7.68 22.37 -16.95
CA ASP A 724 -7.17 21.30 -17.83
C ASP A 724 -5.66 21.37 -18.14
N THR A 725 -4.92 22.35 -17.60
CA THR A 725 -3.47 22.44 -17.83
C THR A 725 -2.69 21.48 -16.94
N THR A 726 -1.61 20.87 -17.43
CA THR A 726 -0.76 19.96 -16.64
C THR A 726 -0.16 20.66 -15.41
N ASP A 727 0.10 21.98 -15.51
CA ASP A 727 0.48 22.82 -14.37
C ASP A 727 -0.60 22.88 -13.28
N TYR A 728 -1.86 23.13 -13.67
CA TYR A 728 -2.99 23.18 -12.75
C TYR A 728 -3.18 21.83 -12.05
N LYS A 729 -3.10 20.74 -12.81
CA LYS A 729 -3.20 19.36 -12.31
C LYS A 729 -2.12 19.04 -11.28
N LEU A 730 -0.86 19.33 -11.60
CA LEU A 730 0.27 19.11 -10.68
C LEU A 730 0.14 19.94 -9.41
N ALA A 731 -0.22 21.23 -9.52
CA ALA A 731 -0.42 22.10 -8.39
C ALA A 731 -1.56 21.61 -7.47
N GLN A 732 -2.64 21.10 -8.06
CA GLN A 732 -3.77 20.56 -7.32
C GLN A 732 -3.40 19.27 -6.57
N ALA A 733 -2.69 18.34 -7.23
CA ALA A 733 -2.23 17.11 -6.60
C ALA A 733 -1.26 17.39 -5.43
N LEU A 734 -0.33 18.35 -5.62
CA LEU A 734 0.59 18.78 -4.57
C LEU A 734 -0.13 19.42 -3.38
N TYR A 735 -1.20 20.21 -3.64
CA TYR A 735 -2.05 20.76 -2.58
C TYR A 735 -2.67 19.67 -1.71
N HIS A 736 -3.32 18.67 -2.33
CA HIS A 736 -3.99 17.61 -1.58
C HIS A 736 -3.01 16.69 -0.85
N TYR A 737 -1.85 16.41 -1.44
CA TYR A 737 -0.76 15.71 -0.75
C TYR A 737 -0.35 16.45 0.53
N SER A 738 -0.19 17.76 0.44
CA SER A 738 0.15 18.57 1.59
C SER A 738 -0.92 18.55 2.68
N GLU A 739 -2.20 18.65 2.34
CA GLU A 739 -3.29 18.62 3.33
C GLU A 739 -3.29 17.27 4.06
N ALA A 740 -3.22 16.17 3.31
CA ALA A 740 -3.17 14.83 3.90
C ALA A 740 -1.92 14.62 4.77
N ALA A 741 -0.79 15.22 4.40
CA ALA A 741 0.43 15.19 5.21
C ALA A 741 0.25 15.97 6.52
N ALA A 742 -0.43 17.13 6.49
CA ALA A 742 -0.73 17.92 7.68
C ALA A 742 -1.68 17.16 8.64
N ASP A 743 -2.68 16.48 8.10
CA ASP A 743 -3.61 15.65 8.87
C ASP A 743 -2.91 14.44 9.51
N TYR A 744 -2.00 13.79 8.80
CA TYR A 744 -1.28 12.62 9.30
C TYR A 744 -0.15 12.96 10.27
N PHE A 745 0.54 14.08 10.08
CA PHE A 745 1.63 14.59 10.93
C PHE A 745 1.23 15.82 11.77
N PRO A 746 0.18 15.76 12.62
CA PRO A 746 -0.32 16.93 13.34
C PRO A 746 0.67 17.46 14.40
N SER A 747 1.80 16.79 14.63
CA SER A 747 2.83 17.16 15.62
C SER A 747 4.18 17.63 15.04
N GLN A 748 4.27 17.90 13.74
CA GLN A 748 5.50 18.41 13.09
C GLN A 748 5.30 19.80 12.47
N ASN A 749 4.45 20.64 13.08
CA ASN A 749 4.42 22.08 12.84
C ASN A 749 5.45 22.81 13.74
N SER A 750 6.70 22.32 13.76
CA SER A 750 7.86 23.03 14.33
C SER A 750 9.05 22.95 13.39
#